data_AF-A0A7U7GA84-F1
#
_entry.id   AF-A0A7U7GA84-F1
#
_cell.length_a   1.000
_cell.length_b   1.000
_cell.length_c   1.000
_cell.angle_alpha   90.00
_cell.angle_beta   90.00
_cell.angle_gamma   90.00
#
_symmetry.space_group_name_H-M   'P 1'
#
loop_
_entity.id
_entity.type
_entity.pdbx_description
1 polymer ?
#
loop_
_entity_poly.entity_id
_entity_poly.type
_entity_poly.pdbx_seq_one_letter_code
_entity_poly.pdbx_strand_id
1 'polypeptide(L)'
;MTNVPYLGRGKQDDALKEYCERIHTEAMTDLATCFVERCLNFCAASAGTAALVTPQNWLFQTSYIEFRKRLLEEIKWSYVALLGPKAFQTPMWDFNVMLLCVSPPKPQDEHSTLGLDVSSLKSCAEKADALKTVLPLLTSQKTQINNPDHKIVIGLLKEAARMRQFAVSFQGLKTGDDSRFRGFFWEMPFIHEPWRFFQSTVPATISFAGRESILWYENAGVQIARNQGQGGWGRIGVAVSQMASLPVTFYQGDAFDSNVAPIVPRDSKNLLALWSFCSSEDFAKQVRQLDQKVAVANGTLAQIPFDLAHWQAVAAEKYPDGLPKPHSDDPTQWLFNGHPQGSDQPLHVAVARLLGYRWPRQTGSSFPDCPALGPDGLEAFADDDGIVCLPPLNREQPAAARLRQLLHAALGPFDERALIARAGLKGSQAKNLEDWLRDEFFAQHAKLFHDRPFIWHLWDGRPDGFHALVNYHTLDHATLQKLTYSYLGNWIQQQAEDAKADKPGAAVRLGAAQKLQTQLTAILIGEAPLDIFVRWKPLHDQAQGWHPDLNDGIRQNIRPFLLAGDVGKKGAGLFRSVPLALKDKDRGTEPHRPQADYPWFWCEKSPGTDPTGGKDFVGARWNEVHLTLAYKQQRRAG
;
A
#
# COMPACT_ATOMS: atom_id res chain seq x y z
N MET A 1 -40.54 -17.66 12.08
CA MET A 1 -39.26 -17.11 12.59
C MET A 1 -38.14 -17.98 12.04
N THR A 2 -37.04 -17.41 11.54
CA THR A 2 -35.89 -18.21 11.08
C THR A 2 -34.58 -17.42 11.10
N ASN A 3 -33.45 -18.12 11.09
CA ASN A 3 -32.15 -17.58 10.70
C ASN A 3 -31.89 -18.01 9.25
N VAL A 4 -31.84 -17.05 8.33
CA VAL A 4 -31.74 -17.34 6.90
C VAL A 4 -30.34 -17.85 6.52
N PRO A 5 -30.16 -18.66 5.46
CA PRO A 5 -28.83 -19.07 5.02
C PRO A 5 -28.07 -17.91 4.36
N TYR A 6 -26.78 -17.73 4.66
CA TYR A 6 -25.96 -16.63 4.14
C TYR A 6 -25.06 -17.16 3.02
N LEU A 7 -25.32 -16.75 1.78
CA LEU A 7 -24.54 -17.17 0.63
C LEU A 7 -24.63 -16.12 -0.48
N GLY A 8 -23.60 -15.28 -0.57
CA GLY A 8 -23.50 -14.26 -1.61
C GLY A 8 -23.44 -14.87 -3.00
N ARG A 9 -24.04 -14.20 -3.98
CA ARG A 9 -24.24 -14.68 -5.36
C ARG A 9 -22.99 -15.26 -6.03
N GLY A 10 -21.82 -14.67 -5.80
CA GLY A 10 -20.55 -15.14 -6.39
C GLY A 10 -20.04 -16.49 -5.87
N LYS A 11 -20.68 -17.06 -4.83
CA LYS A 11 -20.37 -18.38 -4.27
C LYS A 11 -21.44 -19.42 -4.56
N GLN A 12 -22.51 -19.06 -5.27
CA GLN A 12 -23.58 -19.96 -5.65
C GLN A 12 -23.16 -20.76 -6.88
N ASP A 13 -23.62 -22.01 -6.99
CA ASP A 13 -23.54 -22.75 -8.25
C ASP A 13 -24.50 -22.16 -9.30
N ASP A 14 -24.32 -22.57 -10.55
CA ASP A 14 -25.09 -22.01 -11.67
C ASP A 14 -26.59 -22.29 -11.52
N ALA A 15 -26.98 -23.48 -11.03
CA ALA A 15 -28.38 -23.86 -10.86
C ALA A 15 -29.11 -22.98 -9.83
N LEU A 16 -28.50 -22.74 -8.66
CA LEU A 16 -29.07 -21.87 -7.63
C LEU A 16 -29.11 -20.42 -8.09
N LYS A 17 -28.07 -19.97 -8.78
CA LYS A 17 -27.98 -18.61 -9.30
C LYS A 17 -29.08 -18.32 -10.32
N GLU A 18 -29.28 -19.21 -11.30
CA GLU A 18 -30.36 -19.12 -12.29
C GLU A 18 -31.75 -19.13 -11.64
N TYR A 19 -31.95 -19.96 -10.61
CA TYR A 19 -33.21 -19.97 -9.87
C TYR A 19 -33.49 -18.62 -9.18
N CYS A 20 -32.48 -18.07 -8.47
CA CYS A 20 -32.62 -16.80 -7.77
C CYS A 20 -32.86 -15.64 -8.75
N GLU A 21 -32.16 -15.61 -9.89
CA GLU A 21 -32.34 -14.58 -10.93
C GLU A 21 -33.77 -14.57 -11.48
N ARG A 22 -34.33 -15.76 -11.73
CA ARG A 22 -35.68 -15.92 -12.30
C ARG A 22 -36.79 -15.60 -11.30
N ILE A 23 -36.64 -16.00 -10.04
CA ILE A 23 -37.73 -15.96 -9.05
C ILE A 23 -37.63 -14.76 -8.10
N HIS A 24 -36.41 -14.30 -7.80
CA HIS A 24 -36.12 -13.31 -6.76
C HIS A 24 -35.29 -12.16 -7.34
N THR A 25 -35.69 -11.62 -8.49
CA THR A 25 -34.88 -10.72 -9.31
C THR A 25 -34.31 -9.51 -8.55
N GLU A 26 -35.04 -8.95 -7.59
CA GLU A 26 -34.55 -7.83 -6.77
C GLU A 26 -33.72 -8.27 -5.56
N ALA A 27 -33.94 -9.50 -5.06
CA ALA A 27 -33.32 -10.04 -3.86
C ALA A 27 -32.14 -11.01 -4.16
N MET A 28 -31.85 -11.30 -5.43
CA MET A 28 -30.91 -12.34 -5.90
C MET A 28 -29.44 -12.14 -5.51
N THR A 29 -29.06 -10.98 -4.98
CA THR A 29 -27.65 -10.68 -4.67
C THR A 29 -27.10 -11.52 -3.51
N ASP A 30 -27.95 -11.96 -2.58
CA ASP A 30 -27.60 -12.90 -1.52
C ASP A 30 -28.77 -13.87 -1.28
N LEU A 31 -28.46 -15.13 -0.99
CA LEU A 31 -29.48 -16.11 -0.64
C LEU A 31 -30.30 -15.67 0.58
N ALA A 32 -29.68 -14.95 1.52
CA ALA A 32 -30.35 -14.41 2.70
C ALA A 32 -31.54 -13.50 2.33
N THR A 33 -31.38 -12.63 1.32
CA THR A 33 -32.44 -11.72 0.87
C THR A 33 -33.51 -12.44 0.06
N CYS A 34 -33.16 -13.46 -0.73
CA CYS A 34 -34.15 -14.35 -1.34
C CYS A 34 -35.05 -15.00 -0.28
N PHE A 35 -34.47 -15.40 0.85
CA PHE A 35 -35.24 -15.96 1.97
C PHE A 35 -36.09 -14.92 2.71
N VAL A 36 -35.65 -13.65 2.82
CA VAL A 36 -36.49 -12.57 3.35
C VAL A 36 -37.78 -12.47 2.53
N GLU A 37 -37.65 -12.42 1.20
CA GLU A 37 -38.79 -12.37 0.28
C GLU A 37 -39.65 -13.64 0.36
N ARG A 38 -39.02 -14.82 0.33
CA ARG A 38 -39.74 -16.11 0.42
C ARG A 38 -40.51 -16.26 1.72
N CYS A 39 -39.93 -15.84 2.85
CA CYS A 39 -40.61 -15.88 4.15
C CYS A 39 -41.80 -14.92 4.21
N LEU A 40 -41.71 -13.74 3.59
CA LEU A 40 -42.85 -12.83 3.43
C LEU A 40 -43.96 -13.45 2.59
N ASN A 41 -43.62 -14.14 1.50
CA ASN A 41 -44.60 -14.82 0.64
C ASN A 41 -45.33 -15.98 1.34
N PHE A 42 -44.75 -16.55 2.40
CA PHE A 42 -45.42 -17.55 3.24
C PHE A 42 -46.31 -16.95 4.33
N CYS A 43 -46.20 -15.65 4.59
CA CYS A 43 -47.03 -14.99 5.60
C CYS A 43 -48.46 -14.77 5.06
N ALA A 44 -49.46 -15.01 5.91
CA ALA A 44 -50.84 -14.66 5.58
C ALA A 44 -50.96 -13.15 5.29
N ALA A 45 -51.60 -12.77 4.19
CA ALA A 45 -51.65 -11.38 3.72
C ALA A 45 -52.27 -10.39 4.73
N SER A 46 -53.21 -10.86 5.57
CA SER A 46 -53.95 -10.01 6.51
C SER A 46 -53.23 -9.75 7.84
N ALA A 47 -52.35 -10.64 8.30
CA ALA A 47 -51.77 -10.55 9.66
C ALA A 47 -50.46 -11.34 9.87
N GLY A 48 -49.91 -11.99 8.85
CA GLY A 48 -48.67 -12.77 9.00
C GLY A 48 -47.46 -11.89 9.29
N THR A 49 -46.46 -12.44 9.98
CA THR A 49 -45.23 -11.71 10.31
C THR A 49 -44.01 -12.61 10.16
N ALA A 50 -43.00 -12.11 9.44
CA ALA A 50 -41.71 -12.75 9.30
C ALA A 50 -40.70 -12.10 10.27
N ALA A 51 -40.25 -12.87 11.26
CA ALA A 51 -39.14 -12.52 12.14
C ALA A 51 -37.87 -13.26 11.70
N LEU A 52 -36.83 -12.53 11.35
CA LEU A 52 -35.65 -13.04 10.63
C LEU A 52 -34.36 -12.59 11.31
N VAL A 53 -33.42 -13.51 11.45
CA VAL A 53 -31.99 -13.19 11.67
C VAL A 53 -31.34 -13.15 10.29
N THR A 54 -30.83 -12.00 9.87
CA THR A 54 -30.37 -11.77 8.49
C THR A 54 -29.18 -10.79 8.47
N PRO A 55 -28.32 -10.81 7.44
CA PRO A 55 -27.20 -9.87 7.35
C PRO A 55 -27.67 -8.40 7.30
N GLN A 56 -26.89 -7.50 7.87
CA GLN A 56 -27.19 -6.05 7.85
C GLN A 56 -26.87 -5.38 6.51
N ASN A 57 -26.02 -6.01 5.69
CA ASN A 57 -25.40 -5.34 4.54
C ASN A 57 -26.40 -4.82 3.50
N TRP A 58 -27.53 -5.51 3.33
CA TRP A 58 -28.53 -5.12 2.34
C TRP A 58 -29.36 -3.90 2.76
N LEU A 59 -29.27 -3.44 4.02
CA LEU A 59 -29.87 -2.17 4.44
C LEU A 59 -29.24 -0.96 3.74
N PHE A 60 -28.00 -1.08 3.23
CA PHE A 60 -27.27 0.07 2.69
C PHE A 60 -26.44 -0.18 1.43
N GLN A 61 -26.25 -1.43 1.00
CA GLN A 61 -25.50 -1.74 -0.23
C GLN A 61 -26.30 -1.40 -1.50
N THR A 62 -25.62 -0.87 -2.52
CA THR A 62 -26.23 -0.41 -3.78
C THR A 62 -26.91 -1.53 -4.58
N SER A 63 -26.46 -2.78 -4.45
CA SER A 63 -27.06 -3.95 -5.10
C SER A 63 -28.46 -4.30 -4.61
N TYR A 64 -28.99 -3.62 -3.59
CA TYR A 64 -30.31 -3.86 -3.00
C TYR A 64 -31.20 -2.62 -3.02
N ILE A 65 -30.92 -1.63 -3.88
CA ILE A 65 -31.71 -0.38 -3.97
C ILE A 65 -33.18 -0.69 -4.27
N GLU A 66 -33.45 -1.41 -5.37
CA GLU A 66 -34.83 -1.75 -5.77
C GLU A 66 -35.53 -2.62 -4.71
N PHE A 67 -34.81 -3.61 -4.16
CA PHE A 67 -35.35 -4.45 -3.09
C PHE A 67 -35.77 -3.64 -1.85
N ARG A 68 -34.93 -2.70 -1.39
CA ARG A 68 -35.28 -1.82 -0.27
C ARG A 68 -36.46 -0.92 -0.61
N LYS A 69 -36.46 -0.33 -1.80
CA LYS A 69 -37.55 0.55 -2.25
C LYS A 69 -38.89 -0.18 -2.18
N ARG A 70 -38.98 -1.35 -2.82
CA ARG A 70 -40.19 -2.17 -2.82
C ARG A 70 -40.62 -2.55 -1.40
N LEU A 71 -39.69 -3.04 -0.57
CA LEU A 71 -40.02 -3.39 0.82
C LEU A 71 -40.49 -2.20 1.64
N LEU A 72 -39.97 -0.99 1.42
CA LEU A 72 -40.43 0.20 2.13
C LEU A 72 -41.80 0.69 1.64
N GLU A 73 -42.12 0.48 0.37
CA GLU A 73 -43.39 0.88 -0.25
C GLU A 73 -44.55 -0.11 0.04
N GLU A 74 -44.24 -1.41 0.12
CA GLU A 74 -45.25 -2.48 0.13
C GLU A 74 -45.38 -3.23 1.45
N ILE A 75 -44.32 -3.29 2.26
CA ILE A 75 -44.25 -4.17 3.43
C ILE A 75 -44.19 -3.31 4.70
N LYS A 76 -44.95 -3.67 5.73
CA LYS A 76 -44.90 -2.98 7.03
C LYS A 76 -43.68 -3.43 7.83
N TRP A 77 -42.84 -2.49 8.25
CA TRP A 77 -41.66 -2.76 9.08
C TRP A 77 -41.98 -2.55 10.55
N SER A 78 -42.01 -3.64 11.33
CA SER A 78 -42.32 -3.57 12.76
C SER A 78 -41.09 -3.12 13.55
N TYR A 79 -39.97 -3.85 13.42
CA TYR A 79 -38.70 -3.42 14.02
C TYR A 79 -37.47 -3.89 13.25
N VAL A 80 -36.37 -3.15 13.45
CA VAL A 80 -35.01 -3.48 13.02
C VAL A 80 -34.09 -3.35 14.23
N ALA A 81 -33.44 -4.44 14.62
CA ALA A 81 -32.44 -4.42 15.68
C ALA A 81 -31.06 -4.76 15.12
N LEU A 82 -30.15 -3.79 15.10
CA LEU A 82 -28.77 -3.99 14.68
C LEU A 82 -27.98 -4.68 15.79
N LEU A 83 -27.54 -5.90 15.52
CA LEU A 83 -26.70 -6.66 16.45
C LEU A 83 -25.22 -6.47 16.14
N GLY A 84 -24.84 -6.09 14.92
CA GLY A 84 -23.43 -5.96 14.53
C GLY A 84 -22.67 -7.29 14.59
N PRO A 85 -21.33 -7.24 14.71
CA PRO A 85 -20.51 -8.44 14.85
C PRO A 85 -20.70 -9.06 16.24
N LYS A 86 -20.27 -10.31 16.38
CA LYS A 86 -20.28 -11.11 17.62
C LYS A 86 -21.68 -11.36 18.17
N ALA A 87 -22.66 -11.39 17.27
CA ALA A 87 -24.05 -11.74 17.57
C ALA A 87 -24.29 -13.25 17.72
N PHE A 88 -23.36 -14.09 17.25
CA PHE A 88 -23.42 -15.54 17.37
C PHE A 88 -22.42 -16.09 18.39
N GLN A 89 -22.77 -17.20 19.04
CA GLN A 89 -21.88 -17.94 19.95
C GLN A 89 -20.86 -18.83 19.21
N THR A 90 -21.08 -19.06 17.91
CA THR A 90 -20.24 -19.90 17.04
C THR A 90 -19.31 -19.04 16.16
N PRO A 91 -18.36 -19.62 15.39
CA PRO A 91 -17.35 -18.90 14.59
C PRO A 91 -17.88 -18.00 13.44
N MET A 92 -19.14 -17.57 13.48
CA MET A 92 -19.74 -16.53 12.64
C MET A 92 -19.65 -15.13 13.29
N TRP A 93 -18.67 -14.95 14.17
CA TRP A 93 -18.45 -13.77 15.00
C TRP A 93 -18.16 -12.45 14.26
N ASP A 94 -17.76 -12.43 13.00
CA ASP A 94 -17.45 -11.16 12.29
C ASP A 94 -18.55 -10.69 11.33
N PHE A 95 -19.67 -11.42 11.21
CA PHE A 95 -20.80 -10.95 10.39
C PHE A 95 -21.59 -9.88 11.12
N ASN A 96 -21.88 -8.77 10.42
CA ASN A 96 -22.85 -7.78 10.89
C ASN A 96 -24.26 -8.30 10.65
N VAL A 97 -25.00 -8.59 11.72
CA VAL A 97 -26.29 -9.29 11.69
C VAL A 97 -27.36 -8.45 12.35
N MET A 98 -28.60 -8.53 11.86
CA MET A 98 -29.75 -7.88 12.48
C MET A 98 -30.88 -8.86 12.77
N LEU A 99 -31.75 -8.44 13.70
CA LEU A 99 -33.09 -8.98 13.83
C LEU A 99 -34.04 -8.08 13.05
N LEU A 100 -34.79 -8.67 12.13
CA LEU A 100 -35.78 -7.98 11.31
C LEU A 100 -37.17 -8.56 11.57
N CYS A 101 -38.16 -7.70 11.76
CA CYS A 101 -39.55 -8.10 11.85
C CYS A 101 -40.41 -7.28 10.88
N VAL A 102 -41.00 -7.97 9.91
CA VAL A 102 -41.76 -7.38 8.80
C VAL A 102 -43.05 -8.15 8.54
N SER A 103 -44.07 -7.45 8.04
CA SER A 103 -45.41 -8.01 7.82
C SER A 103 -45.94 -7.60 6.43
N PRO A 104 -46.66 -8.48 5.70
CA PRO A 104 -47.16 -8.21 4.35
C PRO A 104 -48.07 -6.97 4.15
N PRO A 105 -48.92 -6.53 5.10
CA PRO A 105 -49.81 -5.41 4.81
C PRO A 105 -49.01 -4.14 4.53
N LYS A 106 -49.50 -3.34 3.57
CA LYS A 106 -48.91 -2.05 3.22
C LYS A 106 -48.86 -1.13 4.45
N PRO A 107 -47.76 -0.40 4.69
CA PRO A 107 -47.70 0.58 5.77
C PRO A 107 -48.74 1.70 5.55
N GLN A 108 -49.32 2.18 6.66
CA GLN A 108 -50.01 3.47 6.65
C GLN A 108 -48.99 4.61 6.60
N ASP A 109 -49.39 5.78 6.13
CA ASP A 109 -48.49 6.94 5.96
C ASP A 109 -47.79 7.38 7.25
N GLU A 110 -48.46 7.21 8.40
CA GLU A 110 -47.97 7.57 9.73
C GLU A 110 -47.19 6.43 10.40
N HIS A 111 -47.05 5.28 9.73
CA HIS A 111 -46.40 4.11 10.31
C HIS A 111 -44.93 4.39 10.63
N SER A 112 -44.56 4.02 11.86
CA SER A 112 -43.20 4.17 12.37
C SER A 112 -42.58 2.80 12.64
N THR A 113 -41.34 2.65 12.20
CA THR A 113 -40.50 1.48 12.47
C THR A 113 -39.75 1.67 13.77
N LEU A 114 -39.73 0.63 14.61
CA LEU A 114 -38.94 0.62 15.83
C LEU A 114 -37.50 0.20 15.53
N GLY A 115 -36.53 1.06 15.80
CA GLY A 115 -35.10 0.80 15.64
C GLY A 115 -34.41 0.56 16.98
N LEU A 116 -33.61 -0.50 17.08
CA LEU A 116 -32.71 -0.79 18.21
C LEU A 116 -31.27 -0.94 17.71
N ASP A 117 -30.30 -0.38 18.42
CA ASP A 117 -28.88 -0.57 18.10
C ASP A 117 -28.11 -1.04 19.34
N VAL A 118 -27.62 -2.28 19.27
CA VAL A 118 -26.74 -2.90 20.27
C VAL A 118 -25.42 -3.37 19.62
N SER A 119 -25.10 -2.84 18.44
CA SER A 119 -23.99 -3.29 17.60
C SER A 119 -22.62 -3.07 18.23
N SER A 120 -22.49 -2.07 19.11
CA SER A 120 -21.25 -1.72 19.82
C SER A 120 -20.85 -2.71 20.92
N LEU A 121 -21.78 -3.51 21.43
CA LEU A 121 -21.52 -4.49 22.51
C LEU A 121 -20.68 -5.67 22.01
N LYS A 122 -19.93 -6.31 22.90
CA LYS A 122 -18.85 -7.23 22.52
C LYS A 122 -19.20 -8.71 22.61
N SER A 123 -20.32 -9.04 23.27
CA SER A 123 -20.76 -10.44 23.41
C SER A 123 -22.25 -10.61 23.07
N CYS A 124 -22.60 -11.84 22.67
CA CYS A 124 -23.99 -12.22 22.42
C CYS A 124 -24.87 -12.05 23.67
N ALA A 125 -24.33 -12.39 24.86
CA ALA A 125 -25.05 -12.22 26.13
C ALA A 125 -25.34 -10.74 26.44
N GLU A 126 -24.33 -9.87 26.33
CA GLU A 126 -24.51 -8.42 26.49
C GLU A 126 -25.57 -7.86 25.54
N LYS A 127 -25.54 -8.27 24.26
CA LYS A 127 -26.51 -7.85 23.25
C LYS A 127 -27.93 -8.31 23.61
N ALA A 128 -28.09 -9.57 24.03
CA ALA A 128 -29.38 -10.12 24.41
C ALA A 128 -29.99 -9.40 25.63
N ASP A 129 -29.17 -9.04 26.62
CA ASP A 129 -29.62 -8.29 27.79
C ASP A 129 -29.93 -6.82 27.44
N ALA A 130 -29.09 -6.18 26.64
CA ALA A 130 -29.32 -4.80 26.21
C ALA A 130 -30.57 -4.64 25.34
N LEU A 131 -30.92 -5.63 24.49
CA LEU A 131 -32.16 -5.57 23.70
C LEU A 131 -33.43 -5.46 24.56
N LYS A 132 -33.39 -5.86 25.83
CA LYS A 132 -34.52 -5.78 26.76
C LYS A 132 -34.69 -4.38 27.36
N THR A 133 -33.64 -3.55 27.32
CA THR A 133 -33.56 -2.29 28.07
C THR A 133 -33.20 -1.07 27.21
N VAL A 134 -32.64 -1.28 26.01
CA VAL A 134 -32.25 -0.22 25.09
C VAL A 134 -33.47 0.59 24.66
N LEU A 135 -33.35 1.91 24.70
CA LEU A 135 -34.44 2.79 24.29
C LEU A 135 -34.64 2.70 22.77
N PRO A 136 -35.87 2.40 22.31
CA PRO A 136 -36.16 2.35 20.90
C PRO A 136 -36.14 3.74 20.25
N LEU A 137 -35.62 3.80 19.03
CA LEU A 137 -35.74 4.96 18.16
C LEU A 137 -36.86 4.72 17.16
N LEU A 138 -37.92 5.53 17.22
CA LEU A 138 -39.01 5.48 16.25
C LEU A 138 -38.63 6.30 15.02
N THR A 139 -38.75 5.71 13.84
CA THR A 139 -38.50 6.39 12.57
C THR A 139 -39.68 6.19 11.64
N SER A 140 -40.17 7.26 11.00
CA SER A 140 -41.22 7.14 9.99
C SER A 140 -40.73 6.28 8.82
N GLN A 141 -41.49 5.24 8.47
CA GLN A 141 -41.14 4.38 7.34
C GLN A 141 -41.22 5.17 6.03
N LYS A 142 -42.20 6.07 5.90
CA LYS A 142 -42.36 6.95 4.73
C LYS A 142 -41.13 7.82 4.51
N THR A 143 -40.52 8.36 5.57
CA THR A 143 -39.31 9.18 5.43
C THR A 143 -38.09 8.38 4.97
N GLN A 144 -38.01 7.07 5.29
CA GLN A 144 -36.90 6.21 4.87
C GLN A 144 -36.85 6.03 3.34
N ILE A 145 -37.99 6.08 2.66
CA ILE A 145 -38.06 6.04 1.19
C ILE A 145 -37.28 7.21 0.58
N ASN A 146 -37.25 8.36 1.24
CA ASN A 146 -36.55 9.53 0.74
C ASN A 146 -35.04 9.54 1.05
N ASN A 147 -34.55 8.54 1.79
CA ASN A 147 -33.12 8.42 2.06
C ASN A 147 -32.35 8.17 0.76
N PRO A 148 -31.10 8.64 0.64
CA PRO A 148 -30.25 8.33 -0.50
C PRO A 148 -30.19 6.80 -0.72
N ASP A 149 -30.42 6.36 -1.95
CA ASP A 149 -30.46 4.94 -2.33
C ASP A 149 -31.47 4.09 -1.53
N HIS A 150 -32.52 4.71 -0.97
CA HIS A 150 -33.49 4.07 -0.07
C HIS A 150 -32.84 3.34 1.11
N LYS A 151 -31.71 3.86 1.59
CA LYS A 151 -30.98 3.26 2.72
C LYS A 151 -31.82 3.28 3.98
N ILE A 152 -31.81 2.17 4.70
CA ILE A 152 -32.57 2.02 5.94
C ILE A 152 -31.63 2.29 7.11
N VAL A 153 -31.95 3.33 7.88
CA VAL A 153 -31.13 3.79 9.02
C VAL A 153 -31.94 3.79 10.31
N ILE A 154 -31.27 3.66 11.45
CA ILE A 154 -31.91 3.82 12.75
C ILE A 154 -31.77 5.29 13.17
N GLY A 155 -32.90 5.99 13.33
CA GLY A 155 -32.96 7.41 13.71
C GLY A 155 -33.24 8.36 12.52
N LEU A 156 -33.18 9.66 12.80
CA LEU A 156 -33.47 10.71 11.82
C LEU A 156 -32.21 11.11 11.04
N LEU A 157 -32.29 11.12 9.71
CA LEU A 157 -31.34 11.88 8.88
C LEU A 157 -31.79 13.34 8.84
N LYS A 158 -30.88 14.27 9.15
CA LYS A 158 -31.16 15.69 8.95
C LYS A 158 -31.43 15.96 7.46
N GLU A 159 -32.51 16.69 7.17
CA GLU A 159 -32.69 17.31 5.85
C GLU A 159 -31.63 18.40 5.71
N ALA A 160 -30.63 18.13 4.89
CA ALA A 160 -29.51 19.03 4.64
C ALA A 160 -29.05 18.88 3.20
N ALA A 161 -28.42 19.94 2.69
CA ALA A 161 -27.72 19.89 1.41
C ALA A 161 -26.69 18.75 1.42
N ARG A 162 -26.57 18.05 0.29
CA ARG A 162 -25.71 16.88 0.17
C ARG A 162 -24.35 17.26 -0.38
N MET A 163 -23.31 16.57 0.04
CA MET A 163 -21.94 16.77 -0.41
C MET A 163 -21.82 16.87 -1.95
N ARG A 164 -22.56 16.04 -2.71
CA ARG A 164 -22.57 16.04 -4.19
C ARG A 164 -22.92 17.39 -4.84
N GLN A 165 -23.63 18.27 -4.12
CA GLN A 165 -23.97 19.61 -4.60
C GLN A 165 -22.74 20.52 -4.62
N PHE A 166 -21.76 20.29 -3.74
CA PHE A 166 -20.59 21.15 -3.54
C PHE A 166 -19.28 20.51 -3.98
N ALA A 167 -19.22 19.17 -4.01
CA ALA A 167 -18.02 18.41 -4.33
C ALA A 167 -18.34 17.14 -5.13
N VAL A 168 -17.30 16.53 -5.70
CA VAL A 168 -17.34 15.26 -6.42
C VAL A 168 -16.35 14.32 -5.77
N SER A 169 -16.77 13.06 -5.54
CA SER A 169 -15.90 12.00 -5.04
C SER A 169 -15.45 11.11 -6.20
N PHE A 170 -14.18 10.70 -6.22
CA PHE A 170 -13.63 9.89 -7.31
C PHE A 170 -13.15 8.51 -6.82
N GLN A 171 -13.43 7.47 -7.62
CA GLN A 171 -12.95 6.11 -7.37
C GLN A 171 -11.53 5.94 -7.92
N GLY A 172 -10.62 5.41 -7.11
CA GLY A 172 -9.22 5.18 -7.49
C GLY A 172 -9.01 3.92 -8.32
N LEU A 173 -7.85 3.85 -8.97
CA LEU A 173 -7.49 2.77 -9.88
C LEU A 173 -7.02 1.51 -9.15
N LYS A 174 -7.22 0.36 -9.81
CA LYS A 174 -6.75 -0.95 -9.32
C LYS A 174 -5.87 -1.60 -10.38
N THR A 175 -4.60 -1.82 -10.05
CA THR A 175 -3.60 -2.40 -10.96
C THR A 175 -3.93 -3.84 -11.36
N GLY A 176 -4.37 -4.67 -10.40
CA GLY A 176 -4.50 -6.12 -10.57
C GLY A 176 -3.18 -6.88 -10.42
N ASP A 177 -2.06 -6.16 -10.35
CA ASP A 177 -0.72 -6.69 -10.13
C ASP A 177 0.23 -5.60 -9.60
N ASP A 178 0.14 -5.30 -8.31
CA ASP A 178 0.95 -4.25 -7.68
C ASP A 178 2.46 -4.50 -7.81
N SER A 179 2.90 -5.76 -7.78
CA SER A 179 4.33 -6.10 -7.93
C SER A 179 4.92 -5.58 -9.24
N ARG A 180 4.10 -5.47 -10.30
CA ARG A 180 4.51 -5.01 -11.62
C ARG A 180 4.27 -3.51 -11.82
N PHE A 181 3.10 -3.02 -11.39
CA PHE A 181 2.65 -1.67 -11.74
C PHE A 181 2.93 -0.62 -10.66
N ARG A 182 3.29 -1.03 -9.44
CA ARG A 182 3.51 -0.11 -8.33
C ARG A 182 4.90 -0.29 -7.73
N GLY A 183 5.61 0.81 -7.56
CA GLY A 183 6.86 0.88 -6.82
C GLY A 183 6.83 1.99 -5.78
N PHE A 184 7.93 2.19 -5.08
CA PHE A 184 8.16 3.40 -4.30
C PHE A 184 9.05 4.39 -5.06
N PHE A 185 8.88 5.70 -4.83
CA PHE A 185 9.62 6.70 -5.61
C PHE A 185 11.14 6.58 -5.41
N TRP A 186 11.59 6.10 -4.25
CA TRP A 186 13.00 5.94 -3.93
C TRP A 186 13.66 4.73 -4.58
N GLU A 187 12.89 3.91 -5.29
CA GLU A 187 13.44 2.84 -6.13
C GLU A 187 13.91 3.37 -7.49
N MET A 188 13.57 4.63 -7.81
CA MET A 188 13.96 5.30 -9.05
C MET A 188 14.84 6.52 -8.75
N PRO A 189 15.84 6.79 -9.60
CA PRO A 189 16.66 8.00 -9.45
C PRO A 189 15.91 9.26 -9.89
N PHE A 190 14.95 9.11 -10.80
CA PHE A 190 14.11 10.16 -11.35
C PHE A 190 12.69 9.62 -11.57
N ILE A 191 11.68 10.49 -11.42
CA ILE A 191 10.29 10.14 -11.74
C ILE A 191 9.89 10.87 -13.01
N HIS A 192 9.73 10.12 -14.09
CA HIS A 192 9.26 10.59 -15.39
C HIS A 192 8.38 9.53 -16.04
N GLU A 193 7.71 9.87 -17.13
CA GLU A 193 6.88 8.89 -17.87
C GLU A 193 7.70 7.66 -18.28
N PRO A 194 7.16 6.44 -18.10
CA PRO A 194 5.76 6.12 -17.78
C PRO A 194 5.42 6.09 -16.28
N TRP A 195 6.36 6.36 -15.38
CA TRP A 195 6.10 6.46 -13.95
C TRP A 195 5.37 7.76 -13.60
N ARG A 196 4.40 7.66 -12.69
CA ARG A 196 3.66 8.80 -12.14
C ARG A 196 3.56 8.68 -10.63
N PHE A 197 3.57 9.81 -9.92
CA PHE A 197 3.29 9.82 -8.49
C PHE A 197 1.91 9.24 -8.18
N PHE A 198 1.83 8.42 -7.13
CA PHE A 198 0.67 7.60 -6.83
C PHE A 198 0.32 7.65 -5.35
N GLN A 199 -0.72 8.42 -5.01
CA GLN A 199 -1.13 8.65 -3.63
C GLN A 199 -1.91 7.44 -3.07
N SER A 200 -1.55 7.05 -1.85
CA SER A 200 -2.10 5.90 -1.15
C SER A 200 -2.79 6.33 0.15
N THR A 201 -3.37 5.36 0.84
CA THR A 201 -4.03 5.56 2.14
C THR A 201 -3.07 6.04 3.22
N VAL A 202 -3.63 6.73 4.22
CA VAL A 202 -2.93 7.17 5.43
C VAL A 202 -3.49 6.47 6.67
N PRO A 203 -2.68 6.20 7.71
CA PRO A 203 -3.16 5.54 8.93
C PRO A 203 -3.92 6.49 9.88
N ALA A 204 -3.70 7.80 9.74
CA ALA A 204 -4.30 8.84 10.57
C ALA A 204 -4.54 10.11 9.75
N THR A 205 -5.42 11.00 10.22
CA THR A 205 -5.64 12.29 9.55
C THR A 205 -4.40 13.15 9.68
N ILE A 206 -3.79 13.49 8.55
CA ILE A 206 -2.54 14.22 8.46
C ILE A 206 -2.54 15.07 7.18
N SER A 207 -2.04 16.30 7.25
CA SER A 207 -2.11 17.25 6.14
C SER A 207 -1.51 16.69 4.86
N PHE A 208 -0.28 16.18 4.88
CA PHE A 208 0.38 15.62 3.69
C PHE A 208 1.07 14.30 4.00
N ALA A 209 0.44 13.18 3.61
CA ALA A 209 1.06 11.85 3.65
C ALA A 209 0.47 10.91 2.59
N GLY A 210 0.88 9.63 2.61
CA GLY A 210 0.49 8.64 1.60
C GLY A 210 1.18 8.87 0.27
N ARG A 211 2.34 9.54 0.28
CA ARG A 211 3.08 10.07 -0.87
C ARG A 211 4.40 9.33 -1.07
N GLU A 212 4.33 8.00 -1.03
CA GLU A 212 5.50 7.13 -1.11
C GLU A 212 5.59 6.40 -2.46
N SER A 213 4.45 6.15 -3.09
CA SER A 213 4.35 5.23 -4.24
C SER A 213 4.39 5.92 -5.60
N ILE A 214 4.82 5.15 -6.60
CA ILE A 214 4.72 5.50 -8.01
C ILE A 214 3.96 4.41 -8.76
N LEU A 215 3.31 4.79 -9.86
CA LEU A 215 2.51 3.93 -10.72
C LEU A 215 3.10 3.91 -12.12
N TRP A 216 3.33 2.70 -12.65
CA TRP A 216 3.65 2.49 -14.06
C TRP A 216 2.38 2.69 -14.87
N TYR A 217 2.27 3.83 -15.55
CA TYR A 217 1.09 4.24 -16.31
C TYR A 217 1.42 4.39 -17.80
N GLU A 218 1.83 3.30 -18.41
CA GLU A 218 2.15 3.25 -19.83
C GLU A 218 0.89 3.08 -20.70
N ASN A 219 0.92 3.61 -21.93
CA ASN A 219 -0.14 3.45 -22.93
C ASN A 219 -1.54 3.77 -22.37
N ALA A 220 -1.66 4.88 -21.64
CA ALA A 220 -2.89 5.29 -20.97
C ALA A 220 -3.51 4.22 -20.05
N GLY A 221 -2.69 3.35 -19.45
CA GLY A 221 -3.12 2.35 -18.47
C GLY A 221 -3.91 1.18 -19.05
N VAL A 222 -3.72 0.83 -20.33
CA VAL A 222 -4.43 -0.30 -21.00
C VAL A 222 -4.27 -1.63 -20.25
N GLN A 223 -3.14 -1.85 -19.58
CA GLN A 223 -2.89 -3.09 -18.82
C GLN A 223 -3.34 -3.03 -17.35
N ILE A 224 -3.91 -1.91 -16.89
CA ILE A 224 -4.42 -1.75 -15.53
C ILE A 224 -5.81 -2.38 -15.44
N ALA A 225 -6.01 -3.29 -14.46
CA ALA A 225 -7.24 -4.05 -14.33
C ALA A 225 -8.51 -3.21 -14.18
N ARG A 226 -8.44 -2.08 -13.46
CA ARG A 226 -9.49 -1.06 -13.41
C ARG A 226 -8.88 0.32 -13.49
N ASN A 227 -8.83 0.86 -14.70
CA ASN A 227 -8.30 2.18 -14.96
C ASN A 227 -9.39 3.25 -14.70
N GLN A 228 -9.33 3.92 -13.55
CA GLN A 228 -10.35 4.86 -13.06
C GLN A 228 -9.71 6.05 -12.34
N GLY A 229 -10.50 7.08 -12.05
CA GLY A 229 -10.09 8.21 -11.20
C GLY A 229 -9.47 9.39 -11.95
N GLN A 230 -9.30 9.30 -13.28
CA GLN A 230 -8.67 10.34 -14.11
C GLN A 230 -9.39 11.69 -14.01
N GLY A 231 -10.71 11.71 -13.81
CA GLY A 231 -11.48 12.95 -13.61
C GLY A 231 -11.13 13.72 -12.33
N GLY A 232 -10.41 13.09 -11.39
CA GLY A 232 -9.83 13.75 -10.21
C GLY A 232 -8.42 14.28 -10.43
N TRP A 233 -7.68 13.76 -11.41
CA TRP A 233 -6.28 14.14 -11.61
C TRP A 233 -6.14 15.62 -11.95
N GLY A 234 -5.08 16.25 -11.43
CA GLY A 234 -4.83 17.69 -11.54
C GLY A 234 -5.77 18.58 -10.72
N ARG A 235 -6.68 18.00 -9.91
CA ARG A 235 -7.61 18.77 -9.07
C ARG A 235 -7.23 18.64 -7.60
N ILE A 236 -7.39 19.73 -6.86
CA ILE A 236 -7.06 19.79 -5.42
C ILE A 236 -8.30 19.44 -4.60
N GLY A 237 -8.14 18.64 -3.55
CA GLY A 237 -9.23 18.20 -2.69
C GLY A 237 -8.76 17.54 -1.40
N VAL A 238 -9.59 16.65 -0.87
CA VAL A 238 -9.30 15.85 0.33
C VAL A 238 -9.30 14.37 -0.04
N ALA A 239 -8.17 13.70 0.11
CA ALA A 239 -8.04 12.25 -0.07
C ALA A 239 -8.54 11.53 1.18
N VAL A 240 -9.59 10.72 1.03
CA VAL A 240 -10.15 9.90 2.11
C VAL A 240 -9.63 8.47 1.99
N SER A 241 -8.98 7.95 3.04
CA SER A 241 -8.66 6.52 3.12
C SER A 241 -9.94 5.77 3.46
N GLN A 242 -10.43 4.89 2.60
CA GLN A 242 -11.80 4.36 2.69
C GLN A 242 -12.02 3.31 3.80
N MET A 243 -10.95 2.94 4.52
CA MET A 243 -10.98 1.88 5.54
C MET A 243 -11.20 2.44 6.95
N ALA A 244 -11.98 1.71 7.74
CA ALA A 244 -12.13 1.88 9.18
C ALA A 244 -12.48 3.32 9.64
N SER A 245 -11.53 4.06 10.21
CA SER A 245 -11.72 5.41 10.77
C SER A 245 -11.87 6.52 9.74
N LEU A 246 -11.66 6.22 8.45
CA LEU A 246 -11.72 7.19 7.35
C LEU A 246 -10.75 8.37 7.48
N PRO A 247 -9.46 8.13 7.83
CA PRO A 247 -8.51 9.21 7.96
C PRO A 247 -8.27 9.92 6.63
N VAL A 248 -8.03 11.23 6.70
CA VAL A 248 -7.93 12.09 5.53
C VAL A 248 -6.59 12.79 5.41
N THR A 249 -6.21 13.12 4.17
CA THR A 249 -5.03 13.92 3.86
C THR A 249 -5.33 14.83 2.66
N PHE A 250 -4.51 15.85 2.38
CA PHE A 250 -4.70 16.66 1.18
C PHE A 250 -4.51 15.82 -0.08
N TYR A 251 -5.35 16.07 -1.07
CA TYR A 251 -5.22 15.55 -2.42
C TYR A 251 -4.74 16.68 -3.34
N GLN A 252 -3.63 16.48 -4.04
CA GLN A 252 -3.02 17.49 -4.92
C GLN A 252 -3.17 17.19 -6.42
N GLY A 253 -4.01 16.21 -6.77
CA GLY A 253 -4.27 15.86 -8.17
C GLY A 253 -3.42 14.72 -8.73
N ASP A 254 -2.64 14.03 -7.90
CA ASP A 254 -1.86 12.86 -8.32
C ASP A 254 -2.75 11.67 -8.70
N ALA A 255 -2.18 10.65 -9.35
CA ALA A 255 -2.87 9.36 -9.47
C ALA A 255 -3.06 8.74 -8.07
N PHE A 256 -4.07 7.90 -7.86
CA PHE A 256 -4.41 7.43 -6.50
C PHE A 256 -4.99 6.01 -6.45
N ASP A 257 -4.71 5.32 -5.35
CA ASP A 257 -5.10 3.93 -5.09
C ASP A 257 -6.61 3.74 -4.97
N SER A 258 -7.08 2.54 -5.30
CA SER A 258 -8.48 2.14 -5.20
C SER A 258 -9.10 2.19 -3.80
N ASN A 259 -8.29 2.25 -2.72
CA ASN A 259 -8.75 2.49 -1.35
C ASN A 259 -8.66 3.97 -0.93
N VAL A 260 -8.31 4.86 -1.85
CA VAL A 260 -8.34 6.31 -1.67
C VAL A 260 -9.49 6.87 -2.49
N ALA A 261 -10.29 7.74 -1.87
CA ALA A 261 -11.38 8.45 -2.51
C ALA A 261 -11.19 9.96 -2.34
N PRO A 262 -10.61 10.66 -3.33
CA PRO A 262 -10.55 12.11 -3.32
C PRO A 262 -11.94 12.72 -3.41
N ILE A 263 -12.26 13.60 -2.47
CA ILE A 263 -13.40 14.51 -2.52
C ILE A 263 -12.88 15.87 -2.97
N VAL A 264 -13.30 16.29 -4.16
CA VAL A 264 -12.80 17.47 -4.84
C VAL A 264 -13.94 18.49 -4.96
N PRO A 265 -13.76 19.73 -4.48
CA PRO A 265 -14.82 20.72 -4.55
C PRO A 265 -15.10 21.13 -6.01
N ARG A 266 -16.33 21.56 -6.27
CA ARG A 266 -16.76 22.15 -7.55
C ARG A 266 -16.29 23.59 -7.70
N ASP A 267 -16.21 24.31 -6.58
CA ASP A 267 -15.61 25.64 -6.46
C ASP A 267 -14.41 25.56 -5.52
N SER A 268 -13.22 25.97 -5.98
CA SER A 268 -11.99 25.91 -5.20
C SER A 268 -12.07 26.70 -3.88
N LYS A 269 -12.94 27.71 -3.78
CA LYS A 269 -13.19 28.47 -2.54
C LYS A 269 -13.72 27.61 -1.40
N ASN A 270 -14.32 26.45 -1.70
CA ASN A 270 -14.90 25.55 -0.71
C ASN A 270 -13.89 24.53 -0.14
N LEU A 271 -12.63 24.54 -0.60
CA LEU A 271 -11.61 23.58 -0.15
C LEU A 271 -11.38 23.61 1.36
N LEU A 272 -11.31 24.81 1.95
CA LEU A 272 -11.10 25.03 3.38
C LEU A 272 -12.26 24.47 4.23
N ALA A 273 -13.50 24.71 3.79
CA ALA A 273 -14.69 24.17 4.43
C ALA A 273 -14.74 22.63 4.31
N LEU A 274 -14.39 22.10 3.13
CA LEU A 274 -14.34 20.66 2.89
C LEU A 274 -13.29 19.98 3.77
N TRP A 275 -12.07 20.54 3.85
CA TRP A 275 -11.02 20.05 4.74
C TRP A 275 -11.47 20.07 6.20
N SER A 276 -12.07 21.17 6.65
CA SER A 276 -12.54 21.32 8.03
C SER A 276 -13.57 20.27 8.39
N PHE A 277 -14.50 19.97 7.49
CA PHE A 277 -15.47 18.89 7.69
C PHE A 277 -14.80 17.52 7.66
N CYS A 278 -14.11 17.18 6.57
CA CYS A 278 -13.55 15.85 6.37
C CYS A 278 -12.51 15.44 7.43
N SER A 279 -11.80 16.41 8.02
CA SER A 279 -10.86 16.18 9.12
C SER A 279 -11.50 16.17 10.50
N SER A 280 -12.81 16.47 10.61
CA SER A 280 -13.56 16.42 11.87
C SER A 280 -14.03 15.01 12.23
N GLU A 281 -14.34 14.79 13.51
CA GLU A 281 -14.96 13.54 13.95
C GLU A 281 -16.36 13.32 13.34
N ASP A 282 -17.05 14.41 12.97
CA ASP A 282 -18.40 14.34 12.44
C ASP A 282 -18.44 13.70 11.05
N PHE A 283 -17.39 13.85 10.26
CA PHE A 283 -17.31 13.25 8.93
C PHE A 283 -17.44 11.74 8.98
N ALA A 284 -16.60 11.07 9.79
CA ALA A 284 -16.64 9.61 9.91
C ALA A 284 -17.99 9.16 10.48
N LYS A 285 -18.53 9.84 11.49
CA LYS A 285 -19.85 9.54 12.08
C LYS A 285 -20.96 9.60 11.02
N GLN A 286 -21.01 10.67 10.22
CA GLN A 286 -22.02 10.85 9.18
C GLN A 286 -21.89 9.85 8.02
N VAL A 287 -20.67 9.55 7.58
CA VAL A 287 -20.44 8.50 6.57
C VAL A 287 -20.93 7.15 7.09
N ARG A 288 -20.64 6.82 8.35
CA ARG A 288 -20.98 5.53 8.98
C ARG A 288 -22.47 5.36 9.24
N GLN A 289 -23.23 6.45 9.35
CA GLN A 289 -24.70 6.38 9.34
C GLN A 289 -25.27 5.85 8.02
N LEU A 290 -24.58 6.10 6.89
CA LEU A 290 -25.01 5.67 5.56
C LEU A 290 -24.29 4.41 5.05
N ASP A 291 -23.09 4.10 5.54
CA ASP A 291 -22.32 2.92 5.12
C ASP A 291 -21.45 2.38 6.26
N GLN A 292 -21.87 1.23 6.78
CA GLN A 292 -21.25 0.56 7.92
C GLN A 292 -20.13 -0.43 7.50
N LYS A 293 -19.78 -0.55 6.21
CA LYS A 293 -18.70 -1.44 5.76
C LYS A 293 -17.33 -0.93 6.20
N VAL A 294 -16.44 -1.81 6.67
CA VAL A 294 -15.04 -1.43 6.94
C VAL A 294 -14.45 -0.60 5.79
N ALA A 295 -14.61 -1.04 4.54
CA ALA A 295 -14.32 -0.27 3.32
C ALA A 295 -15.58 0.46 2.80
N VAL A 296 -15.64 1.79 2.96
CA VAL A 296 -16.79 2.59 2.52
C VAL A 296 -16.82 2.75 1.01
N ALA A 297 -17.99 2.61 0.41
CA ALA A 297 -18.18 2.86 -1.01
C ALA A 297 -17.98 4.34 -1.37
N ASN A 298 -17.25 4.61 -2.46
CA ASN A 298 -16.99 5.97 -2.94
C ASN A 298 -18.26 6.81 -3.09
N GLY A 299 -19.32 6.22 -3.65
CA GLY A 299 -20.61 6.88 -3.85
C GLY A 299 -21.26 7.37 -2.54
N THR A 300 -21.01 6.71 -1.40
CA THR A 300 -21.54 7.14 -0.10
C THR A 300 -20.98 8.50 0.30
N LEU A 301 -19.71 8.78 0.02
CA LEU A 301 -19.05 10.04 0.40
C LEU A 301 -19.71 11.26 -0.27
N ALA A 302 -20.33 11.09 -1.43
CA ALA A 302 -21.06 12.15 -2.11
C ALA A 302 -22.48 12.39 -1.54
N GLN A 303 -23.01 11.46 -0.73
CA GLN A 303 -24.40 11.49 -0.23
C GLN A 303 -24.53 11.96 1.23
N ILE A 304 -23.41 12.17 1.93
CA ILE A 304 -23.45 12.68 3.30
C ILE A 304 -23.98 14.12 3.34
N PRO A 305 -24.69 14.51 4.42
CA PRO A 305 -25.00 15.91 4.70
C PRO A 305 -23.75 16.78 4.69
N PHE A 306 -23.86 18.01 4.18
CA PHE A 306 -22.80 19.00 4.24
C PHE A 306 -23.38 20.41 4.34
N ASP A 307 -23.23 21.02 5.52
CA ASP A 307 -23.60 22.41 5.78
C ASP A 307 -22.41 23.32 5.42
N LEU A 308 -22.43 23.84 4.20
CA LEU A 308 -21.33 24.67 3.70
C LEU A 308 -21.11 25.92 4.55
N ALA A 309 -22.18 26.60 4.99
CA ALA A 309 -22.07 27.85 5.73
C ALA A 309 -21.44 27.62 7.11
N HIS A 310 -21.87 26.57 7.81
CA HIS A 310 -21.27 26.16 9.08
C HIS A 310 -19.77 25.87 8.91
N TRP A 311 -19.40 25.04 7.94
CA TRP A 311 -18.00 24.65 7.75
C TRP A 311 -17.11 25.77 7.20
N GLN A 312 -17.67 26.75 6.49
CA GLN A 312 -16.96 27.98 6.14
C GLN A 312 -16.63 28.81 7.39
N ALA A 313 -17.56 28.94 8.34
CA ALA A 313 -17.31 29.63 9.60
C ALA A 313 -16.24 28.91 10.44
N VAL A 314 -16.35 27.58 10.60
CA VAL A 314 -15.33 26.77 11.29
C VAL A 314 -13.97 26.90 10.61
N ALA A 315 -13.93 26.90 9.28
CA ALA A 315 -12.69 27.04 8.54
C ALA A 315 -12.05 28.43 8.73
N ALA A 316 -12.83 29.50 8.75
CA ALA A 316 -12.34 30.85 8.99
C ALA A 316 -11.71 31.02 10.39
N GLU A 317 -12.27 30.34 11.40
CA GLU A 317 -11.72 30.32 12.76
C GLU A 317 -10.45 29.47 12.85
N LYS A 318 -10.46 28.27 12.26
CA LYS A 318 -9.38 27.28 12.39
C LYS A 318 -8.17 27.56 11.48
N TYR A 319 -8.41 28.18 10.33
CA TYR A 319 -7.41 28.44 9.29
C TYR A 319 -7.47 29.91 8.82
N PRO A 320 -7.27 30.89 9.72
CA PRO A 320 -7.37 32.30 9.37
C PRO A 320 -6.37 32.72 8.27
N ASP A 321 -5.20 32.07 8.24
CA ASP A 321 -4.13 32.31 7.26
C ASP A 321 -4.16 31.30 6.08
N GLY A 322 -5.21 30.50 5.98
CA GLY A 322 -5.35 29.43 4.98
C GLY A 322 -4.77 28.08 5.41
N LEU A 323 -4.72 27.15 4.46
CA LEU A 323 -4.25 25.78 4.70
C LEU A 323 -2.71 25.73 4.83
N PRO A 324 -2.17 24.78 5.61
CA PRO A 324 -0.73 24.59 5.70
C PRO A 324 -0.15 24.29 4.32
N LYS A 325 1.03 24.88 4.04
CA LYS A 325 1.75 24.62 2.79
C LYS A 325 2.23 23.16 2.74
N PRO A 326 2.33 22.55 1.55
CA PRO A 326 2.82 21.18 1.40
C PRO A 326 4.26 21.04 1.87
N HIS A 327 4.44 20.15 2.83
CA HIS A 327 5.72 19.92 3.50
C HIS A 327 5.76 18.50 4.08
N SER A 328 6.97 17.95 4.20
CA SER A 328 7.20 16.72 4.94
C SER A 328 8.64 16.69 5.45
N ASP A 329 8.81 16.26 6.70
CA ASP A 329 10.10 15.95 7.34
C ASP A 329 10.48 14.47 7.19
N ASP A 330 9.53 13.65 6.73
CA ASP A 330 9.65 12.21 6.54
C ASP A 330 10.29 11.92 5.17
N PRO A 331 11.48 11.30 5.12
CA PRO A 331 12.18 11.03 3.87
C PRO A 331 11.46 10.01 2.97
N THR A 332 10.40 9.35 3.44
CA THR A 332 9.59 8.45 2.63
C THR A 332 8.47 9.17 1.89
N GLN A 333 8.28 10.48 2.06
CA GLN A 333 7.27 11.25 1.33
C GLN A 333 7.92 12.07 0.21
N TRP A 334 7.39 12.05 -1.02
CA TRP A 334 7.99 12.75 -2.17
C TRP A 334 7.99 14.29 -2.07
N LEU A 335 7.32 14.84 -1.05
CA LEU A 335 7.39 16.27 -0.71
C LEU A 335 8.64 16.64 0.10
N PHE A 336 9.32 15.66 0.69
CA PHE A 336 10.54 15.85 1.46
C PHE A 336 11.59 16.58 0.61
N ASN A 337 12.30 17.51 1.25
CA ASN A 337 13.25 18.38 0.57
C ASN A 337 14.59 17.70 0.24
N GLY A 338 14.87 16.53 0.83
CA GLY A 338 16.12 15.80 0.62
C GLY A 338 17.30 16.29 1.44
N HIS A 339 17.08 17.16 2.42
CA HIS A 339 18.13 17.78 3.24
C HIS A 339 18.16 17.19 4.66
N PRO A 340 19.33 16.88 5.26
CA PRO A 340 19.40 16.35 6.63
C PRO A 340 18.79 17.28 7.68
N GLN A 341 18.95 18.60 7.52
CA GLN A 341 18.33 19.59 8.41
C GLN A 341 16.81 19.59 8.25
N GLY A 342 16.08 19.43 9.37
CA GLY A 342 14.63 19.35 9.40
C GLY A 342 14.07 17.93 9.23
N SER A 343 14.88 16.97 8.77
CA SER A 343 14.40 15.60 8.60
C SER A 343 14.15 14.87 9.92
N ASP A 344 13.15 13.99 9.92
CA ASP A 344 12.91 13.00 10.97
C ASP A 344 14.04 11.94 11.06
N GLN A 345 14.81 11.76 9.98
CA GLN A 345 15.85 10.73 9.86
C GLN A 345 17.16 11.30 9.26
N PRO A 346 17.79 12.29 9.91
CA PRO A 346 18.91 13.05 9.35
C PRO A 346 20.11 12.18 8.97
N LEU A 347 20.39 11.12 9.73
CA LEU A 347 21.49 10.19 9.44
C LEU A 347 21.25 9.36 8.17
N HIS A 348 20.04 8.84 7.97
CA HIS A 348 19.72 8.08 6.76
C HIS A 348 19.74 8.98 5.52
N VAL A 349 19.26 10.22 5.65
CA VAL A 349 19.31 11.23 4.58
C VAL A 349 20.76 11.57 4.23
N ALA A 350 21.61 11.81 5.24
CA ALA A 350 23.03 12.10 5.04
C ALA A 350 23.78 10.96 4.34
N VAL A 351 23.52 9.69 4.71
CA VAL A 351 24.14 8.53 4.03
C VAL A 351 23.65 8.42 2.58
N ALA A 352 22.36 8.61 2.32
CA ALA A 352 21.81 8.59 0.97
C ALA A 352 22.43 9.70 0.08
N ARG A 353 22.56 10.93 0.63
CA ARG A 353 23.22 12.06 -0.05
C ARG A 353 24.71 11.80 -0.29
N LEU A 354 25.41 11.19 0.67
CA LEU A 354 26.81 10.78 0.54
C LEU A 354 27.01 9.80 -0.63
N LEU A 355 26.03 8.94 -0.89
CA LEU A 355 26.04 7.98 -2.00
C LEU A 355 25.40 8.53 -3.29
N GLY A 356 25.13 9.84 -3.34
CA GLY A 356 24.64 10.53 -4.53
C GLY A 356 23.13 10.42 -4.79
N TYR A 357 22.35 9.82 -3.88
CA TYR A 357 20.89 9.79 -4.02
C TYR A 357 20.28 11.17 -3.74
N ARG A 358 19.27 11.54 -4.54
CA ARG A 358 18.56 12.81 -4.44
C ARG A 358 17.06 12.57 -4.48
N TRP A 359 16.32 13.31 -3.66
CA TRP A 359 14.86 13.20 -3.58
C TRP A 359 14.18 13.85 -4.79
N PRO A 360 12.91 13.50 -5.08
CA PRO A 360 12.21 13.97 -6.28
C PRO A 360 12.28 15.49 -6.52
N ARG A 361 12.16 16.29 -5.47
CA ARG A 361 12.24 17.75 -5.59
C ARG A 361 13.63 18.25 -5.98
N GLN A 362 14.69 17.59 -5.51
CA GLN A 362 16.08 17.90 -5.88
C GLN A 362 16.43 17.42 -7.31
N THR A 363 15.59 16.56 -7.89
CA THR A 363 15.76 16.04 -9.25
C THR A 363 14.77 16.64 -10.26
N GLY A 364 14.08 17.72 -9.88
CA GLY A 364 13.24 18.51 -10.79
C GLY A 364 11.74 18.30 -10.66
N SER A 365 11.28 17.40 -9.80
CA SER A 365 9.84 17.24 -9.54
C SER A 365 9.28 18.45 -8.81
N SER A 366 8.10 18.91 -9.23
CA SER A 366 7.37 20.01 -8.59
C SER A 366 5.92 19.61 -8.34
N PHE A 367 5.34 20.16 -7.28
CA PHE A 367 3.97 19.90 -6.87
C PHE A 367 3.25 21.24 -6.61
N PRO A 368 1.91 21.28 -6.60
CA PRO A 368 1.16 22.49 -6.28
C PRO A 368 1.65 23.09 -4.95
N ASP A 369 2.09 24.36 -4.97
CA ASP A 369 2.66 25.10 -3.84
C ASP A 369 3.93 24.47 -3.20
N CYS A 370 4.63 23.59 -3.92
CA CYS A 370 5.85 22.93 -3.46
C CYS A 370 6.81 22.70 -4.65
N PRO A 371 7.61 23.71 -5.02
CA PRO A 371 8.43 23.69 -6.22
C PRO A 371 9.63 22.73 -6.10
N ALA A 372 10.22 22.43 -7.25
CA ALA A 372 11.53 21.79 -7.34
C ALA A 372 12.61 22.62 -6.65
N LEU A 373 13.67 21.95 -6.22
CA LEU A 373 14.79 22.53 -5.48
C LEU A 373 16.02 22.57 -6.38
N GLY A 374 16.79 23.65 -6.28
CA GLY A 374 18.13 23.73 -6.86
C GLY A 374 19.18 23.00 -6.01
N PRO A 375 20.45 23.04 -6.43
CA PRO A 375 21.57 22.50 -5.64
C PRO A 375 21.63 23.13 -4.25
N ASP A 376 21.90 22.30 -3.23
CA ASP A 376 22.04 22.73 -1.84
C ASP A 376 23.51 22.73 -1.35
N GLY A 377 24.45 22.34 -2.20
CA GLY A 377 25.88 22.30 -1.93
C GLY A 377 26.34 20.97 -1.33
N LEU A 378 25.42 20.11 -0.88
CA LEU A 378 25.78 18.77 -0.38
C LEU A 378 26.20 17.83 -1.52
N GLU A 379 25.91 18.18 -2.77
CA GLU A 379 26.38 17.44 -3.96
C GLU A 379 27.91 17.32 -3.99
N ALA A 380 28.64 18.28 -3.42
CA ALA A 380 30.11 18.25 -3.36
C ALA A 380 30.68 17.15 -2.46
N PHE A 381 29.85 16.54 -1.61
CA PHE A 381 30.24 15.41 -0.74
C PHE A 381 29.80 14.06 -1.31
N ALA A 382 28.95 14.06 -2.35
CA ALA A 382 28.47 12.83 -2.96
C ALA A 382 29.63 12.04 -3.58
N ASP A 383 29.54 10.72 -3.45
CA ASP A 383 30.45 9.80 -4.11
C ASP A 383 30.18 9.75 -5.62
N ASP A 384 31.25 9.68 -6.41
CA ASP A 384 31.18 9.76 -7.88
C ASP A 384 30.58 8.51 -8.52
N ASP A 385 30.81 7.32 -7.96
CA ASP A 385 30.29 6.05 -8.48
C ASP A 385 29.23 5.40 -7.58
N GLY A 386 29.01 5.98 -6.39
CA GLY A 386 28.04 5.50 -5.43
C GLY A 386 28.54 4.29 -4.65
N ILE A 387 29.85 4.11 -4.51
CA ILE A 387 30.48 3.08 -3.67
C ILE A 387 31.27 3.76 -2.55
N VAL A 388 30.82 3.57 -1.31
CA VAL A 388 31.53 4.07 -0.13
C VAL A 388 31.96 2.90 0.75
N CYS A 389 33.25 2.60 0.78
CA CYS A 389 33.81 1.62 1.70
C CYS A 389 33.83 2.15 3.15
N LEU A 390 33.42 1.32 4.11
CA LEU A 390 33.57 1.65 5.53
C LEU A 390 35.05 1.74 5.93
N PRO A 391 35.91 0.75 5.62
CA PRO A 391 37.35 0.90 5.83
C PRO A 391 37.94 1.90 4.83
N PRO A 392 39.04 2.59 5.19
CA PRO A 392 39.76 3.46 4.26
C PRO A 392 40.37 2.61 3.13
N LEU A 393 40.00 2.92 1.89
CA LEU A 393 40.45 2.20 0.71
C LEU A 393 40.63 3.19 -0.45
N ASN A 394 41.50 2.89 -1.42
CA ASN A 394 41.70 3.72 -2.63
C ASN A 394 42.06 5.19 -2.35
N ARG A 395 42.74 5.46 -1.23
CA ARG A 395 43.08 6.81 -0.74
C ARG A 395 41.86 7.64 -0.31
N GLU A 396 40.70 7.02 -0.18
CA GLU A 396 39.52 7.65 0.40
C GLU A 396 39.54 7.55 1.93
N GLN A 397 38.90 8.53 2.56
CA GLN A 397 38.66 8.50 4.00
C GLN A 397 37.62 7.43 4.35
N PRO A 398 37.65 6.88 5.58
CA PRO A 398 36.60 5.97 6.05
C PRO A 398 35.21 6.60 5.93
N ALA A 399 34.18 5.79 5.65
CA ALA A 399 32.80 6.26 5.46
C ALA A 399 32.31 7.19 6.59
N ALA A 400 32.62 6.86 7.85
CA ALA A 400 32.21 7.68 9.00
C ALA A 400 32.82 9.09 8.99
N ALA A 401 34.07 9.25 8.52
CA ALA A 401 34.71 10.56 8.41
C ALA A 401 34.07 11.40 7.30
N ARG A 402 33.78 10.80 6.15
CA ARG A 402 33.05 11.45 5.04
C ARG A 402 31.64 11.86 5.48
N LEU A 403 30.95 10.99 6.20
CA LEU A 403 29.62 11.27 6.76
C LEU A 403 29.64 12.43 7.76
N ARG A 404 30.64 12.51 8.65
CA ARG A 404 30.81 13.65 9.58
C ARG A 404 30.99 14.97 8.83
N GLN A 405 31.76 14.98 7.74
CA GLN A 405 31.96 16.19 6.94
C GLN A 405 30.66 16.66 6.29
N LEU A 406 29.89 15.75 5.68
CA LEU A 406 28.59 16.06 5.11
C LEU A 406 27.61 16.56 6.18
N LEU A 407 27.53 15.89 7.34
CA LEU A 407 26.68 16.31 8.45
C LEU A 407 27.07 17.69 8.99
N HIS A 408 28.37 18.00 9.07
CA HIS A 408 28.82 19.32 9.49
C HIS A 408 28.43 20.40 8.49
N ALA A 409 28.54 20.12 7.18
CA ALA A 409 28.07 21.03 6.14
C ALA A 409 26.55 21.25 6.18
N ALA A 410 25.78 20.19 6.46
CA ALA A 410 24.31 20.23 6.47
C ALA A 410 23.71 20.82 7.76
N LEU A 411 24.33 20.57 8.93
CA LEU A 411 23.77 20.87 10.24
C LEU A 411 24.56 21.93 11.02
N GLY A 412 25.78 22.27 10.58
CA GLY A 412 26.74 23.03 11.38
C GLY A 412 27.29 22.19 12.55
N PRO A 413 27.59 22.79 13.71
CA PRO A 413 27.91 22.04 14.92
C PRO A 413 26.74 21.14 15.36
N PHE A 414 27.00 19.85 15.54
CA PHE A 414 25.99 18.87 15.94
C PHE A 414 26.49 17.94 17.05
N ASP A 415 25.56 17.34 17.80
CA ASP A 415 25.83 16.29 18.77
C ASP A 415 25.68 14.91 18.10
N GLU A 416 26.81 14.26 17.83
CA GLU A 416 26.86 12.94 17.18
C GLU A 416 26.08 11.88 17.98
N ARG A 417 26.17 11.88 19.31
CA ARG A 417 25.49 10.88 20.14
C ARG A 417 23.98 11.06 20.11
N ALA A 418 23.52 12.31 20.19
CA ALA A 418 22.09 12.62 20.12
C ALA A 418 21.49 12.32 18.73
N LEU A 419 22.29 12.44 17.68
CA LEU A 419 21.91 12.11 16.30
C LEU A 419 21.85 10.59 16.07
N ILE A 420 22.80 9.84 16.63
CA ILE A 420 22.78 8.36 16.60
C ILE A 420 21.59 7.84 17.40
N ALA A 421 21.37 8.33 18.62
CA ALA A 421 20.30 7.84 19.50
C ALA A 421 18.90 7.90 18.86
N ARG A 422 18.66 8.86 17.97
CA ARG A 422 17.39 9.03 17.22
C ARG A 422 17.34 8.29 15.86
N ALA A 423 18.40 7.59 15.47
CA ALA A 423 18.49 6.96 14.16
C ALA A 423 17.56 5.76 14.02
N GLY A 424 16.83 5.70 12.92
CA GLY A 424 15.86 4.65 12.64
C GLY A 424 14.60 4.75 13.50
N LEU A 425 13.59 3.93 13.17
CA LEU A 425 12.27 4.00 13.81
C LEU A 425 12.25 3.63 15.31
N LYS A 426 13.30 2.99 15.82
CA LYS A 426 13.41 2.52 17.22
C LYS A 426 14.58 3.14 17.98
N GLY A 427 15.28 4.11 17.39
CA GLY A 427 16.56 4.60 17.90
C GLY A 427 17.71 3.61 17.70
N SER A 428 18.92 4.06 18.05
CA SER A 428 20.16 3.29 17.95
C SER A 428 20.83 3.07 19.30
N GLN A 429 21.59 1.98 19.43
CA GLN A 429 22.44 1.70 20.59
C GLN A 429 23.94 1.80 20.24
N ALA A 430 24.27 2.21 19.02
CA ALA A 430 25.64 2.38 18.57
C ALA A 430 26.35 3.50 19.36
N LYS A 431 27.65 3.31 19.59
CA LYS A 431 28.46 4.24 20.41
C LYS A 431 29.01 5.40 19.59
N ASN A 432 29.19 5.21 18.29
CA ASN A 432 29.75 6.14 17.33
C ASN A 432 29.19 5.83 15.93
N LEU A 433 29.50 6.67 14.94
CA LEU A 433 29.02 6.49 13.57
C LEU A 433 29.58 5.23 12.90
N GLU A 434 30.80 4.81 13.23
CA GLU A 434 31.42 3.60 12.69
C GLU A 434 30.61 2.35 13.06
N ASP A 435 30.28 2.21 14.34
CA ASP A 435 29.48 1.11 14.87
C ASP A 435 28.06 1.16 14.28
N TRP A 436 27.46 2.35 14.17
CA TRP A 436 26.13 2.51 13.58
C TRP A 436 26.10 2.10 12.10
N LEU A 437 27.04 2.60 11.29
CA LEU A 437 27.17 2.26 9.87
C LEU A 437 27.39 0.76 9.67
N ARG A 438 28.23 0.14 10.50
CA ARG A 438 28.58 -1.27 10.39
C ARG A 438 27.44 -2.21 10.82
N ASP A 439 26.76 -1.89 11.91
CA ASP A 439 25.91 -2.86 12.62
C ASP A 439 24.41 -2.58 12.54
N GLU A 440 23.99 -1.32 12.42
CA GLU A 440 22.58 -0.94 12.55
C GLU A 440 21.98 -0.27 11.29
N PHE A 441 22.79 0.51 10.55
CA PHE A 441 22.31 1.34 9.44
C PHE A 441 21.48 0.56 8.43
N PHE A 442 21.99 -0.55 7.89
CA PHE A 442 21.30 -1.26 6.80
C PHE A 442 19.96 -1.86 7.24
N ALA A 443 19.90 -2.41 8.45
CA ALA A 443 18.65 -2.94 9.01
C ALA A 443 17.61 -1.83 9.24
N GLN A 444 18.05 -0.69 9.76
CA GLN A 444 17.20 0.49 9.95
C GLN A 444 16.75 1.07 8.61
N HIS A 445 17.64 1.16 7.62
CA HIS A 445 17.37 1.69 6.28
C HIS A 445 16.38 0.81 5.52
N ALA A 446 16.57 -0.52 5.55
CA ALA A 446 15.60 -1.46 4.98
C ALA A 446 14.22 -1.29 5.64
N LYS A 447 14.15 -1.14 6.96
CA LYS A 447 12.87 -0.99 7.66
C LYS A 447 12.19 0.35 7.38
N LEU A 448 12.96 1.43 7.34
CA LEU A 448 12.49 2.78 7.04
C LEU A 448 11.89 2.85 5.62
N PHE A 449 12.56 2.23 4.65
CA PHE A 449 12.13 2.20 3.24
C PHE A 449 11.39 0.91 2.87
N HIS A 450 10.57 0.41 3.79
CA HIS A 450 9.54 -0.60 3.54
C HIS A 450 10.05 -1.90 2.90
N ASP A 451 11.19 -2.40 3.40
CA ASP A 451 11.90 -3.58 2.90
C ASP A 451 12.27 -3.43 1.40
N ARG A 452 12.54 -2.20 0.96
CA ARG A 452 13.06 -1.80 -0.36
C ARG A 452 14.21 -0.80 -0.19
N PRO A 453 15.32 -1.22 0.47
CA PRO A 453 16.48 -0.34 0.65
C PRO A 453 17.15 -0.04 -0.69
N PHE A 454 17.43 1.23 -0.95
CA PHE A 454 18.13 1.67 -2.15
C PHE A 454 19.61 1.99 -1.89
N ILE A 455 20.02 2.02 -0.62
CA ILE A 455 21.42 1.94 -0.22
C ILE A 455 21.71 0.53 0.31
N TRP A 456 22.58 -0.19 -0.40
CA TRP A 456 22.92 -1.58 -0.14
C TRP A 456 24.19 -1.69 0.68
N HIS A 457 24.18 -2.52 1.73
CA HIS A 457 25.38 -2.81 2.53
C HIS A 457 25.89 -4.20 2.24
N LEU A 458 26.90 -4.29 1.37
CA LEU A 458 27.57 -5.51 0.98
C LEU A 458 28.83 -5.71 1.82
N TRP A 459 29.09 -6.95 2.24
CA TRP A 459 30.21 -7.26 3.13
C TRP A 459 30.68 -8.71 2.99
N ASP A 460 31.84 -9.04 3.56
CA ASP A 460 32.45 -10.37 3.47
C ASP A 460 32.09 -11.31 4.64
N GLY A 461 31.19 -10.88 5.53
CA GLY A 461 30.75 -11.65 6.69
C GLY A 461 31.57 -11.44 7.97
N ARG A 462 32.64 -10.62 7.92
CA ARG A 462 33.49 -10.35 9.08
C ARG A 462 33.29 -8.92 9.63
N PRO A 463 33.22 -8.74 10.96
CA PRO A 463 33.16 -7.40 11.56
C PRO A 463 34.39 -6.53 11.30
N ASP A 464 35.56 -7.15 11.11
CA ASP A 464 36.83 -6.51 10.77
C ASP A 464 37.19 -6.63 9.27
N GLY A 465 36.22 -7.00 8.43
CA GLY A 465 36.40 -7.31 7.02
C GLY A 465 36.05 -6.18 6.06
N PHE A 466 35.83 -6.56 4.81
CA PHE A 466 35.36 -5.67 3.76
C PHE A 466 33.88 -5.31 3.98
N HIS A 467 33.58 -4.02 3.89
CA HIS A 467 32.22 -3.48 3.94
C HIS A 467 32.11 -2.33 2.94
N ALA A 468 31.08 -2.35 2.10
CA ALA A 468 30.77 -1.28 1.17
C ALA A 468 29.28 -0.92 1.25
N LEU A 469 28.99 0.38 1.31
CA LEU A 469 27.68 0.93 1.01
C LEU A 469 27.63 1.25 -0.49
N VAL A 470 26.56 0.85 -1.14
CA VAL A 470 26.41 0.94 -2.59
C VAL A 470 25.06 1.55 -2.93
N ASN A 471 25.05 2.56 -3.80
CA ASN A 471 23.82 3.10 -4.35
C ASN A 471 23.26 2.14 -5.41
N TYR A 472 22.08 1.57 -5.15
CA TYR A 472 21.42 0.65 -6.07
C TYR A 472 21.23 1.23 -7.49
N HIS A 473 20.97 2.54 -7.58
CA HIS A 473 20.69 3.19 -8.86
C HIS A 473 21.90 3.31 -9.78
N THR A 474 23.12 3.29 -9.22
CA THR A 474 24.38 3.37 -9.99
C THR A 474 25.06 2.01 -10.14
N LEU A 475 24.56 0.96 -9.46
CA LEU A 475 25.12 -0.39 -9.50
C LEU A 475 24.75 -1.12 -10.81
N ASP A 476 25.28 -0.65 -11.92
CA ASP A 476 25.22 -1.34 -13.21
C ASP A 476 26.32 -2.43 -13.34
N HIS A 477 26.43 -3.05 -14.51
CA HIS A 477 27.45 -4.06 -14.80
C HIS A 477 28.87 -3.54 -14.54
N ALA A 478 29.19 -2.34 -15.04
CA ALA A 478 30.53 -1.76 -14.93
C ALA A 478 30.88 -1.42 -13.46
N THR A 479 29.91 -0.91 -12.71
CA THR A 479 30.07 -0.53 -11.31
C THR A 479 30.18 -1.76 -10.42
N LEU A 480 29.41 -2.82 -10.68
CA LEU A 480 29.59 -4.11 -9.98
C LEU A 480 30.96 -4.73 -10.31
N GLN A 481 31.42 -4.61 -11.55
CA GLN A 481 32.76 -5.05 -11.94
C GLN A 481 33.85 -4.25 -11.19
N LYS A 482 33.69 -2.92 -11.08
CA LYS A 482 34.59 -2.05 -10.31
C LYS A 482 34.59 -2.41 -8.83
N LEU A 483 33.42 -2.65 -8.22
CA LEU A 483 33.31 -3.13 -6.84
C LEU A 483 34.08 -4.44 -6.63
N THR A 484 33.92 -5.39 -7.56
CA THR A 484 34.46 -6.77 -7.45
C THR A 484 35.97 -6.83 -7.66
N TYR A 485 36.49 -6.13 -8.67
CA TYR A 485 37.88 -6.26 -9.10
C TYR A 485 38.76 -5.09 -8.71
N SER A 486 38.20 -3.90 -8.46
CA SER A 486 38.97 -2.73 -8.03
C SER A 486 38.89 -2.53 -6.52
N TYR A 487 37.69 -2.28 -5.95
CA TYR A 487 37.56 -2.05 -4.51
C TYR A 487 37.90 -3.33 -3.72
N LEU A 488 37.15 -4.41 -3.93
CA LEU A 488 37.41 -5.67 -3.26
C LEU A 488 38.77 -6.27 -3.67
N GLY A 489 39.20 -6.09 -4.91
CA GLY A 489 40.53 -6.51 -5.38
C GLY A 489 41.68 -5.84 -4.63
N ASN A 490 41.61 -4.52 -4.42
CA ASN A 490 42.62 -3.78 -3.64
C ASN A 490 42.60 -4.20 -2.16
N TRP A 491 41.42 -4.44 -1.59
CA TRP A 491 41.31 -5.00 -0.23
C TRP A 491 41.96 -6.39 -0.14
N ILE A 492 41.70 -7.29 -1.09
CA ILE A 492 42.31 -8.62 -1.16
C ILE A 492 43.83 -8.50 -1.25
N GLN A 493 44.35 -7.60 -2.08
CA GLN A 493 45.80 -7.38 -2.18
C GLN A 493 46.40 -6.94 -0.84
N GLN A 494 45.79 -5.96 -0.17
CA GLN A 494 46.24 -5.49 1.14
C GLN A 494 46.20 -6.62 2.18
N GLN A 495 45.12 -7.41 2.22
CA GLN A 495 45.02 -8.55 3.15
C GLN A 495 46.03 -9.66 2.83
N ALA A 496 46.40 -9.85 1.56
CA ALA A 496 47.44 -10.80 1.17
C ALA A 496 48.84 -10.35 1.61
N GLU A 497 49.14 -9.05 1.52
CA GLU A 497 50.38 -8.47 2.05
C GLU A 497 50.44 -8.58 3.58
N ASP A 498 49.33 -8.25 4.25
CA ASP A 498 49.21 -8.39 5.71
C ASP A 498 49.34 -9.84 6.18
N ALA A 499 48.80 -10.80 5.41
CA ALA A 499 48.94 -12.22 5.69
C ALA A 499 50.38 -12.71 5.49
N LYS A 500 51.09 -12.22 4.46
CA LYS A 500 52.53 -12.49 4.28
C LYS A 500 53.39 -11.91 5.40
N ALA A 501 52.94 -10.81 6.02
CA ALA A 501 53.58 -10.18 7.16
C ALA A 501 53.12 -10.74 8.51
N ASP A 502 52.42 -11.89 8.53
CA ASP A 502 51.90 -12.57 9.73
C ASP A 502 51.07 -11.66 10.67
N LYS A 503 50.37 -10.66 10.09
CA LYS A 503 49.49 -9.81 10.89
C LYS A 503 48.29 -10.62 11.43
N PRO A 504 47.91 -10.45 12.70
CA PRO A 504 46.79 -11.18 13.29
C PRO A 504 45.50 -11.07 12.48
N GLY A 505 44.89 -12.23 12.19
CA GLY A 505 43.61 -12.36 11.48
C GLY A 505 43.65 -12.11 9.97
N ALA A 506 44.79 -11.71 9.39
CA ALA A 506 44.88 -11.32 7.98
C ALA A 506 44.57 -12.47 7.01
N ALA A 507 45.08 -13.68 7.27
CA ALA A 507 44.78 -14.85 6.45
C ALA A 507 43.27 -15.19 6.41
N VAL A 508 42.57 -14.98 7.52
CA VAL A 508 41.12 -15.22 7.59
C VAL A 508 40.33 -14.13 6.87
N ARG A 509 40.76 -12.86 6.99
CA ARG A 509 40.18 -11.75 6.21
C ARG A 509 40.38 -11.96 4.70
N LEU A 510 41.56 -12.41 4.30
CA LEU A 510 41.86 -12.74 2.89
C LEU A 510 40.91 -13.80 2.35
N GLY A 511 40.72 -14.90 3.07
CA GLY A 511 39.81 -15.97 2.65
C GLY A 511 38.34 -15.52 2.55
N ALA A 512 37.87 -14.70 3.49
CA ALA A 512 36.51 -14.14 3.46
C ALA A 512 36.32 -13.20 2.25
N ALA A 513 37.28 -12.32 1.99
CA ALA A 513 37.26 -11.39 0.86
C ALA A 513 37.30 -12.12 -0.50
N GLN A 514 38.12 -13.16 -0.64
CA GLN A 514 38.17 -13.99 -1.85
C GLN A 514 36.84 -14.72 -2.09
N LYS A 515 36.21 -15.24 -1.05
CA LYS A 515 34.89 -15.87 -1.15
C LYS A 515 33.83 -14.87 -1.65
N LEU A 516 33.82 -13.66 -1.09
CA LEU A 516 32.92 -12.59 -1.55
C LEU A 516 33.17 -12.26 -3.02
N GLN A 517 34.44 -12.19 -3.45
CA GLN A 517 34.78 -11.92 -4.85
C GLN A 517 34.22 -13.01 -5.78
N THR A 518 34.34 -14.28 -5.42
CA THR A 518 33.74 -15.39 -6.18
C THR A 518 32.22 -15.23 -6.31
N GLN A 519 31.54 -14.88 -5.22
CA GLN A 519 30.08 -14.70 -5.21
C GLN A 519 29.64 -13.52 -6.09
N LEU A 520 30.34 -12.39 -6.04
CA LEU A 520 30.05 -11.23 -6.89
C LEU A 520 30.32 -11.53 -8.38
N THR A 521 31.38 -12.27 -8.68
CA THR A 521 31.66 -12.74 -10.06
C THR A 521 30.55 -13.64 -10.60
N ALA A 522 30.01 -14.54 -9.78
CA ALA A 522 28.90 -15.39 -10.16
C ALA A 522 27.62 -14.59 -10.47
N ILE A 523 27.35 -13.51 -9.71
CA ILE A 523 26.25 -12.56 -9.99
C ILE A 523 26.49 -11.78 -11.29
N LEU A 524 27.71 -11.31 -11.54
CA LEU A 524 28.07 -10.59 -12.78
C LEU A 524 27.70 -11.41 -14.03
N ILE A 525 28.05 -12.71 -14.01
CA ILE A 525 27.79 -13.63 -15.12
C ILE A 525 26.33 -14.11 -15.13
N GLY A 526 25.66 -14.15 -13.97
CA GLY A 526 24.33 -14.71 -13.80
C GLY A 526 24.35 -16.24 -13.75
N GLU A 527 25.34 -16.83 -13.07
CA GLU A 527 25.40 -18.27 -12.81
C GLU A 527 24.16 -18.75 -12.06
N ALA A 528 23.73 -20.00 -12.24
CA ALA A 528 22.57 -20.53 -11.52
C ALA A 528 22.77 -20.49 -9.99
N PRO A 529 21.86 -19.91 -9.18
CA PRO A 529 20.57 -19.26 -9.47
C PRO A 529 20.59 -17.71 -9.36
N LEU A 530 21.73 -17.09 -9.66
CA LEU A 530 22.09 -15.69 -9.40
C LEU A 530 21.81 -14.77 -10.60
N ASP A 531 20.82 -15.10 -11.42
CA ASP A 531 20.34 -14.23 -12.49
C ASP A 531 19.17 -13.36 -12.03
N ILE A 532 18.96 -12.24 -12.73
CA ILE A 532 17.74 -11.45 -12.57
C ILE A 532 16.63 -12.12 -13.40
N PHE A 533 15.53 -12.45 -12.73
CA PHE A 533 14.32 -12.98 -13.34
C PHE A 533 13.13 -12.05 -13.06
N VAL A 534 12.40 -11.72 -14.13
CA VAL A 534 11.25 -10.80 -14.07
C VAL A 534 10.06 -11.43 -14.79
N ARG A 535 9.11 -11.97 -14.04
CA ARG A 535 8.02 -12.79 -14.62
C ARG A 535 7.15 -12.11 -15.68
N TRP A 536 7.07 -10.79 -15.69
CA TRP A 536 6.26 -10.03 -16.64
C TRP A 536 7.01 -9.62 -17.91
N LYS A 537 8.31 -9.92 -18.00
CA LYS A 537 9.10 -9.74 -19.23
C LYS A 537 9.12 -11.03 -20.04
N PRO A 538 8.98 -10.97 -21.37
CA PRO A 538 9.12 -12.17 -22.20
C PRO A 538 10.55 -12.69 -22.14
N LEU A 539 10.74 -13.94 -22.53
CA LEU A 539 12.03 -14.63 -22.44
C LEU A 539 13.19 -13.87 -23.12
N HIS A 540 12.94 -13.23 -24.26
CA HIS A 540 13.95 -12.47 -25.00
C HIS A 540 14.35 -11.13 -24.34
N ASP A 541 13.53 -10.63 -23.40
CA ASP A 541 13.77 -9.38 -22.65
C ASP A 541 14.35 -9.63 -21.25
N GLN A 542 14.52 -10.89 -20.84
CA GLN A 542 15.16 -11.21 -19.56
C GLN A 542 16.62 -10.75 -19.55
N ALA A 543 17.05 -10.21 -18.40
CA ALA A 543 18.42 -9.74 -18.24
C ALA A 543 19.42 -10.91 -18.33
N GLN A 544 20.58 -10.66 -18.94
CA GLN A 544 21.67 -11.64 -19.07
C GLN A 544 22.80 -11.22 -18.13
N GLY A 545 23.08 -11.99 -17.08
CA GLY A 545 23.99 -11.57 -16.02
C GLY A 545 23.48 -10.36 -15.23
N TRP A 546 24.40 -9.56 -14.69
CA TRP A 546 24.05 -8.34 -13.96
C TRP A 546 23.80 -7.15 -14.90
N HIS A 547 22.56 -7.05 -15.40
CA HIS A 547 22.05 -5.89 -16.14
C HIS A 547 20.66 -5.51 -15.60
N PRO A 548 20.59 -4.90 -14.40
CA PRO A 548 19.32 -4.57 -13.77
C PRO A 548 18.58 -3.50 -14.58
N ASP A 549 17.26 -3.68 -14.72
CA ASP A 549 16.36 -2.61 -15.15
C ASP A 549 15.68 -2.05 -13.91
N LEU A 550 15.95 -0.78 -13.61
CA LEU A 550 15.42 -0.13 -12.41
C LEU A 550 13.89 -0.14 -12.39
N ASN A 551 13.23 -0.15 -13.56
CA ASN A 551 11.77 -0.21 -13.70
C ASN A 551 11.15 -1.50 -13.15
N ASP A 552 11.92 -2.59 -13.04
CA ASP A 552 11.45 -3.83 -12.42
C ASP A 552 11.40 -3.75 -10.88
N GLY A 553 12.03 -2.71 -10.32
CA GLY A 553 12.07 -2.44 -8.89
C GLY A 553 13.12 -3.24 -8.13
N ILE A 554 13.43 -2.77 -6.92
CA ILE A 554 14.46 -3.35 -6.05
C ILE A 554 14.16 -4.81 -5.76
N ARG A 555 12.88 -5.18 -5.67
CA ARG A 555 12.47 -6.54 -5.33
C ARG A 555 12.96 -7.61 -6.30
N GLN A 556 13.04 -7.28 -7.60
CA GLN A 556 13.55 -8.20 -8.61
C GLN A 556 15.07 -8.17 -8.65
N ASN A 557 15.64 -6.96 -8.64
CA ASN A 557 17.08 -6.77 -8.83
C ASN A 557 17.93 -7.16 -7.62
N ILE A 558 17.37 -7.19 -6.40
CA ILE A 558 18.10 -7.61 -5.20
C ILE A 558 18.26 -9.15 -5.10
N ARG A 559 17.49 -9.93 -5.88
CA ARG A 559 17.42 -11.40 -5.73
C ARG A 559 18.77 -12.10 -5.87
N PRO A 560 19.61 -11.82 -6.89
CA PRO A 560 20.92 -12.47 -7.02
C PRO A 560 21.78 -12.35 -5.76
N PHE A 561 21.77 -11.19 -5.12
CA PHE A 561 22.55 -10.92 -3.92
C PHE A 561 22.02 -11.65 -2.69
N LEU A 562 20.71 -11.90 -2.61
CA LEU A 562 20.10 -12.72 -1.54
C LEU A 562 20.39 -14.22 -1.74
N LEU A 563 20.50 -14.67 -3.00
CA LEU A 563 20.71 -16.08 -3.35
C LEU A 563 22.18 -16.50 -3.41
N ALA A 564 23.12 -15.56 -3.45
CA ALA A 564 24.56 -15.82 -3.58
C ALA A 564 25.21 -16.55 -2.39
N GLY A 565 24.42 -16.90 -1.36
CA GLY A 565 24.86 -17.63 -0.18
C GLY A 565 25.19 -16.71 0.99
N ASP A 566 24.68 -17.06 2.17
CA ASP A 566 24.80 -16.22 3.36
C ASP A 566 26.26 -16.07 3.82
N VAL A 567 26.75 -14.83 3.85
CA VAL A 567 28.07 -14.50 4.42
C VAL A 567 28.01 -14.28 5.93
N GLY A 568 26.82 -13.99 6.47
CA GLY A 568 26.60 -13.76 7.89
C GLY A 568 25.24 -14.26 8.35
N LYS A 569 24.22 -13.39 8.35
CA LYS A 569 22.88 -13.75 8.81
C LYS A 569 22.17 -14.65 7.78
N LYS A 570 21.52 -15.71 8.26
CA LYS A 570 20.73 -16.61 7.40
C LYS A 570 19.64 -15.86 6.62
N GLY A 571 19.58 -16.09 5.31
CA GLY A 571 18.66 -15.45 4.37
C GLY A 571 19.02 -14.01 3.97
N ALA A 572 20.20 -13.52 4.37
CA ALA A 572 20.67 -12.19 3.99
C ALA A 572 21.56 -12.20 2.75
N GLY A 573 21.99 -13.38 2.27
CA GLY A 573 22.94 -13.49 1.17
C GLY A 573 24.20 -12.69 1.46
N LEU A 574 24.52 -11.74 0.58
CA LEU A 574 25.69 -10.84 0.71
C LEU A 574 25.42 -9.58 1.56
N PHE A 575 24.22 -9.41 2.09
CA PHE A 575 23.85 -8.22 2.85
C PHE A 575 24.16 -8.32 4.35
N ARG A 576 24.31 -7.17 5.01
CA ARG A 576 24.54 -7.09 6.47
C ARG A 576 23.38 -7.66 7.31
N SER A 577 22.15 -7.51 6.82
CA SER A 577 20.92 -8.03 7.42
C SER A 577 19.94 -8.44 6.33
N VAL A 578 18.89 -9.21 6.66
CA VAL A 578 17.84 -9.58 5.70
C VAL A 578 17.02 -8.33 5.34
N PRO A 579 17.12 -7.79 4.10
CA PRO A 579 16.41 -6.57 3.73
C PRO A 579 14.95 -6.83 3.38
N LEU A 580 14.65 -7.98 2.78
CA LEU A 580 13.30 -8.41 2.44
C LEU A 580 13.24 -9.94 2.34
N ALA A 581 12.05 -10.51 2.58
CA ALA A 581 11.81 -11.93 2.38
C ALA A 581 11.38 -12.22 0.94
N LEU A 582 12.08 -13.16 0.29
CA LEU A 582 11.68 -13.70 -1.00
C LEU A 582 10.42 -14.54 -0.83
N LYS A 583 9.57 -14.53 -1.87
CA LYS A 583 8.37 -15.35 -1.96
C LYS A 583 8.44 -16.16 -3.24
N ASP A 584 8.12 -17.44 -3.16
CA ASP A 584 8.17 -18.38 -4.29
C ASP A 584 7.15 -18.00 -5.37
N LYS A 585 5.99 -17.50 -4.95
CA LYS A 585 4.91 -17.04 -5.82
C LYS A 585 4.20 -15.79 -5.30
N ASP A 586 3.74 -14.97 -6.23
CA ASP A 586 2.83 -13.86 -5.97
C ASP A 586 1.36 -14.33 -5.96
N ARG A 587 0.48 -13.53 -5.36
CA ARG A 587 -0.98 -13.77 -5.39
C ARG A 587 -1.56 -13.34 -6.75
N GLY A 588 -2.65 -14.00 -7.13
CA GLY A 588 -3.38 -13.71 -8.37
C GLY A 588 -2.95 -14.61 -9.53
N THR A 589 -3.65 -14.46 -10.65
CA THR A 589 -3.38 -15.16 -11.90
C THR A 589 -2.99 -14.17 -12.97
N GLU A 590 -2.05 -14.56 -13.83
CA GLU A 590 -1.70 -13.80 -15.03
C GLU A 590 -2.79 -14.01 -16.11
N PRO A 591 -3.16 -12.97 -16.88
CA PRO A 591 -3.89 -13.18 -18.13
C PRO A 591 -3.13 -14.11 -19.08
N HIS A 592 -3.82 -14.67 -20.07
CA HIS A 592 -3.20 -15.58 -21.03
C HIS A 592 -1.97 -14.94 -21.70
N ARG A 593 -0.84 -15.68 -21.71
CA ARG A 593 0.44 -15.27 -22.31
C ARG A 593 0.99 -16.43 -23.16
N PRO A 594 1.64 -16.15 -24.31
CA PRO A 594 2.23 -17.20 -25.15
C PRO A 594 3.24 -18.06 -24.39
N GLN A 595 3.15 -19.38 -24.50
CA GLN A 595 4.07 -20.31 -23.82
C GLN A 595 5.52 -20.13 -24.26
N ALA A 596 5.75 -19.80 -25.54
CA ALA A 596 7.09 -19.62 -26.08
C ALA A 596 7.86 -18.47 -25.38
N ASP A 597 7.15 -17.41 -24.99
CA ASP A 597 7.73 -16.24 -24.35
C ASP A 597 7.66 -16.29 -22.82
N TYR A 598 6.68 -17.02 -22.27
CA TYR A 598 6.40 -17.07 -20.83
C TYR A 598 6.13 -18.50 -20.34
N PRO A 599 7.07 -19.45 -20.50
CA PRO A 599 6.83 -20.86 -20.19
C PRO A 599 6.46 -21.10 -18.72
N TRP A 600 6.94 -20.25 -17.80
CA TRP A 600 6.63 -20.36 -16.37
C TRP A 600 5.14 -20.19 -16.04
N PHE A 601 4.36 -19.43 -16.82
CA PHE A 601 2.92 -19.31 -16.59
C PHE A 601 2.12 -20.57 -16.95
N TRP A 602 2.78 -21.55 -17.58
CA TRP A 602 2.19 -22.83 -17.98
C TRP A 602 2.59 -23.96 -17.02
N CYS A 603 3.32 -23.66 -15.94
CA CYS A 603 3.75 -24.66 -14.96
C CYS A 603 2.75 -24.78 -13.80
N GLU A 604 2.23 -25.99 -13.55
CA GLU A 604 1.36 -26.30 -12.40
C GLU A 604 2.12 -26.33 -11.06
N LYS A 605 3.41 -26.67 -11.12
CA LYS A 605 4.33 -26.74 -9.98
C LYS A 605 5.47 -25.72 -10.17
N SER A 606 6.33 -25.59 -9.17
CA SER A 606 7.49 -24.68 -9.23
C SER A 606 8.31 -24.93 -10.50
N PRO A 607 8.58 -23.89 -11.33
CA PRO A 607 9.21 -24.07 -12.64
C PRO A 607 10.68 -24.51 -12.58
N GLY A 608 11.41 -24.16 -11.52
CA GLY A 608 12.83 -24.47 -11.40
C GLY A 608 13.70 -23.75 -12.44
N THR A 609 14.60 -24.49 -13.09
CA THR A 609 15.56 -23.98 -14.08
C THR A 609 15.09 -24.26 -15.51
N ASP A 610 15.18 -23.24 -16.38
CA ASP A 610 14.89 -23.33 -17.83
C ASP A 610 13.56 -24.03 -18.16
N PRO A 611 12.43 -23.57 -17.60
CA PRO A 611 11.15 -24.25 -17.78
C PRO A 611 10.70 -24.23 -19.25
N THR A 612 10.10 -25.33 -19.69
CA THR A 612 9.48 -25.45 -21.03
C THR A 612 7.97 -25.20 -21.01
N GLY A 613 7.36 -25.10 -19.82
CA GLY A 613 5.92 -24.96 -19.62
C GLY A 613 5.15 -26.29 -19.74
N GLY A 614 3.95 -26.34 -19.18
CA GLY A 614 3.01 -27.46 -19.28
C GLY A 614 2.08 -27.37 -20.49
N LYS A 615 1.12 -28.30 -20.59
CA LYS A 615 0.15 -28.36 -21.69
C LYS A 615 -0.90 -27.26 -21.62
N ASP A 616 -1.36 -26.95 -20.41
CA ASP A 616 -2.46 -26.02 -20.15
C ASP A 616 -1.97 -24.74 -19.49
N PHE A 617 -2.61 -23.62 -19.81
CA PHE A 617 -2.27 -22.32 -19.20
C PHE A 617 -2.76 -22.26 -17.76
N VAL A 618 -1.84 -22.02 -16.81
CA VAL A 618 -2.14 -21.96 -15.37
C VAL A 618 -2.22 -20.51 -14.88
N GLY A 619 -1.39 -19.62 -15.44
CA GLY A 619 -1.29 -18.22 -15.03
C GLY A 619 -0.67 -18.03 -13.64
N ALA A 620 0.06 -19.02 -13.12
CA ALA A 620 0.69 -18.93 -11.81
C ALA A 620 1.85 -17.92 -11.80
N ARG A 621 1.80 -16.92 -10.91
CA ARG A 621 2.80 -15.86 -10.81
C ARG A 621 4.03 -16.32 -10.02
N TRP A 622 4.86 -17.15 -10.65
CA TRP A 622 6.12 -17.64 -10.08
C TRP A 622 7.18 -16.55 -10.01
N ASN A 623 7.94 -16.52 -8.92
CA ASN A 623 9.11 -15.66 -8.76
C ASN A 623 10.41 -16.48 -8.66
N GLU A 624 10.32 -17.77 -8.29
CA GLU A 624 11.46 -18.69 -8.25
C GLU A 624 11.60 -19.43 -9.57
N VAL A 625 12.14 -18.72 -10.56
CA VAL A 625 12.54 -19.27 -11.84
C VAL A 625 13.99 -18.87 -12.08
N HIS A 626 14.81 -19.84 -12.46
CA HIS A 626 16.15 -19.58 -12.95
C HIS A 626 16.17 -19.78 -14.46
N LEU A 627 16.77 -18.83 -15.17
CA LEU A 627 16.98 -18.91 -16.60
C LEU A 627 18.48 -18.82 -16.89
N THR A 628 19.06 -19.92 -17.37
CA THR A 628 20.49 -19.98 -17.66
C THR A 628 20.85 -19.02 -18.78
N LEU A 629 22.10 -18.52 -18.77
CA LEU A 629 22.59 -17.63 -19.82
C LEU A 629 22.47 -18.28 -21.21
N ALA A 630 22.81 -19.57 -21.33
CA ALA A 630 22.68 -20.33 -22.57
C ALA A 630 21.23 -20.36 -23.08
N TYR A 631 20.27 -20.59 -22.18
CA TYR A 631 18.84 -20.61 -22.52
C TYR A 631 18.34 -19.23 -23.00
N LYS A 632 18.73 -18.15 -22.31
CA LYS A 632 18.42 -16.77 -22.72
C LYS A 632 19.02 -16.42 -24.09
N GLN A 633 20.26 -16.83 -24.35
CA GLN A 633 20.96 -16.55 -25.61
C GLN A 633 20.34 -17.28 -26.81
N GLN A 634 20.02 -18.58 -26.66
CA GLN A 634 19.37 -19.36 -27.73
C GLN A 634 18.04 -18.74 -28.19
N ARG A 635 17.31 -18.12 -27.26
CA ARG A 635 15.95 -17.61 -27.46
C ARG A 635 15.87 -16.14 -27.85
N ARG A 636 16.99 -15.41 -27.78
CA ARG A 636 17.11 -14.05 -28.33
C ARG A 636 17.54 -14.05 -29.79
N ALA A 637 18.11 -15.15 -30.28
CA ALA A 637 18.65 -15.29 -31.64
C ALA A 637 17.66 -15.86 -32.67
N GLY A 638 16.51 -16.38 -32.23
CA GLY A 638 15.42 -16.88 -33.08
C GLY A 638 14.12 -16.20 -32.73
#